data_AF-A0A6J8BNL6-F1
#
_entry.id   AF-A0A6J8BNL6-F1
#
_cell.length_a   1.000
_cell.length_b   1.000
_cell.length_c   1.000
_cell.angle_alpha   90.00
_cell.angle_beta   90.00
_cell.angle_gamma   90.00
#
_symmetry.space_group_name_H-M   'P 1'
#
loop_
_entity.id
_entity.type
_entity.pdbx_description
1 polymer ?
#
loop_
_entity_poly.entity_id
_entity_poly.type
_entity_poly.pdbx_seq_one_letter_code
_entity_poly.pdbx_strand_id
1 'polypeptide(L)'
;MSSKDVRPSSAQSRQAWGLDPYASSGHARPDNQFDFGGPRDDPDLPSAMENDIYADNEPKRNNDVSPTTPKKSGGCWSCFTSGLRSLWATRQTEETKGNRELHVKTTLRELIIYLVFLVILCVVTFGMTSTTMYYYTKVMNDLFLDTVHSGGGTFRTITNVNDFWKFAKKPLLNGLYWETWYNNENVPNEQLGYIYYENKLLGVPRIRQLKVSTNSCQVHDDFKDVIRECFDSYSENLEDKTSEVTHANYTGWTYQTESQLDGSSYWGMLTTYSGSGYVQDLTGRKNTSAEIINYLFDNLWIQRGTRVVFIDFTVYNANINLFCVVRLVVEFPATGGAIPSYTFRTVKLIRYVTVTDYFILACEFIFVLFIVYYIVEEAIEIKKHKLSYLKSMWNILDIVVIIIAILCIVFDIYRTIVVDNKLKELLDNPDKYADFENLSYWQTRFDNAIAIAVFFAWIKIFKYISFNKTMTQLSSTLGKCAKDLAGFAVMFFIIFLAFTQLGYLLFGTQVKDFSNFQNSFFTLFRIILGDFDFHQLEAANRILGPIYFMLFVFFVFFVLINMFLAIINDTYSEVKGDMANQKNEFEMTDYFKRGYMKMVDKLNFKRDKIVDIQKALKHADINQDKQLDFEEWRQDLKTRGYADGEIEALFAKYDMDGDRVLDESEQKKLQADLNKEQDALNKEYEHLEKSGNRPGTARRSSSRVSFNDDSGEDSDDEDSGTKSSRSGRASNGVSYEEFTVLSRRVDRMEHSIGSIVSKIDAVLVKLEAMEKAKLKRRETMGKILDSITETDGNSDEAKREQMERLVREELERWDSETSFSPSGRGASPSSGTSARGVRSRSRPGSGQNEPTSDV
;
A
#
# COMPACT_ATOMS: atom_id res chain seq x y z
N MET A 1 58.27 -34.05 27.76
CA MET A 1 58.93 -34.66 26.58
C MET A 1 58.77 -33.73 25.38
N SER A 2 59.51 -33.97 24.30
CA SER A 2 59.37 -33.28 22.99
C SER A 2 57.98 -33.57 22.38
N SER A 3 57.47 -32.81 21.39
CA SER A 3 58.05 -31.68 20.64
C SER A 3 56.98 -30.75 20.03
N LYS A 4 57.44 -29.62 19.48
CA LYS A 4 56.90 -28.82 18.36
C LYS A 4 55.40 -28.92 18.00
N ASP A 5 54.72 -27.77 17.92
CA ASP A 5 54.67 -27.08 16.63
C ASP A 5 54.38 -25.56 16.75
N VAL A 6 54.41 -24.83 15.62
CA VAL A 6 54.73 -23.40 15.54
C VAL A 6 53.54 -22.49 15.22
N ARG A 7 53.44 -21.34 15.91
CA ARG A 7 52.50 -20.25 15.61
C ARG A 7 52.91 -19.45 14.36
N PRO A 8 51.97 -18.75 13.74
CA PRO A 8 52.17 -17.31 13.54
C PRO A 8 51.11 -16.47 14.28
N SER A 9 51.44 -15.22 14.61
CA SER A 9 50.51 -14.29 15.25
C SER A 9 50.74 -12.85 14.80
N SER A 10 49.63 -12.09 14.75
CA SER A 10 49.54 -10.62 14.85
C SER A 10 50.32 -9.74 13.86
N ALA A 11 49.55 -9.18 12.91
CA ALA A 11 49.46 -7.75 12.58
C ALA A 11 50.68 -6.98 12.02
N GLN A 12 50.42 -6.31 10.88
CA GLN A 12 50.91 -4.95 10.61
C GLN A 12 49.82 -4.13 9.91
N SER A 13 49.97 -2.80 9.90
CA SER A 13 48.85 -1.85 9.82
C SER A 13 48.81 -1.00 8.54
N ARG A 14 47.65 -0.39 8.29
CA ARG A 14 47.42 0.68 7.30
C ARG A 14 48.45 1.80 7.41
N GLN A 15 48.85 2.40 6.28
CA GLN A 15 48.61 3.84 5.98
C GLN A 15 49.03 4.24 4.55
N ALA A 16 48.80 5.52 4.23
CA ALA A 16 49.22 6.27 3.03
C ALA A 16 48.48 6.01 1.69
N TRP A 17 47.80 7.07 1.24
CA TRP A 17 47.56 7.42 -0.16
C TRP A 17 47.67 8.95 -0.28
N GLY A 18 48.20 9.45 -1.39
CA GLY A 18 48.17 10.86 -1.76
C GLY A 18 49.39 11.70 -1.33
N LEU A 19 50.32 11.90 -2.27
CA LEU A 19 50.77 13.21 -2.75
C LEU A 19 51.77 13.05 -3.92
N ASP A 20 51.45 13.67 -5.05
CA ASP A 20 52.36 14.07 -6.14
C ASP A 20 53.34 15.18 -5.63
N PRO A 21 54.42 15.61 -6.35
CA PRO A 21 54.54 15.62 -7.82
C PRO A 21 55.96 15.57 -8.49
N TYR A 22 55.93 15.66 -9.83
CA TYR A 22 56.94 16.27 -10.73
C TYR A 22 58.30 15.59 -11.02
N ALA A 23 58.77 15.90 -12.25
CA ALA A 23 60.17 16.02 -12.73
C ALA A 23 60.98 14.78 -13.21
N SER A 24 61.06 14.68 -14.55
CA SER A 24 62.29 14.84 -15.36
C SER A 24 63.42 13.78 -15.36
N SER A 25 64.10 13.71 -16.51
CA SER A 25 65.35 12.97 -16.84
C SER A 25 65.29 11.42 -16.85
N GLY A 26 66.10 10.71 -17.63
CA GLY A 26 66.96 11.17 -18.75
C GLY A 26 68.23 10.32 -18.96
N HIS A 27 68.38 9.72 -20.15
CA HIS A 27 69.54 8.93 -20.62
C HIS A 27 69.87 7.60 -19.86
N ALA A 28 70.51 6.58 -20.47
CA ALA A 28 70.59 6.16 -21.88
C ALA A 28 71.21 4.75 -22.06
N ARG A 29 70.66 3.96 -23.02
CA ARG A 29 71.34 2.97 -23.89
C ARG A 29 72.09 1.75 -23.24
N PRO A 30 72.62 0.78 -24.03
CA PRO A 30 72.48 0.53 -25.48
C PRO A 30 71.94 -0.86 -25.92
N ASP A 31 71.44 -0.89 -27.16
CA ASP A 31 71.60 -1.90 -28.25
C ASP A 31 71.24 -3.40 -28.01
N ASN A 32 70.54 -4.08 -28.94
CA ASN A 32 71.09 -4.44 -30.26
C ASN A 32 70.05 -4.80 -31.37
N GLN A 33 70.52 -4.78 -32.63
CA GLN A 33 69.97 -5.40 -33.88
C GLN A 33 68.76 -4.77 -34.66
N PHE A 34 69.12 -4.15 -35.82
CA PHE A 34 68.52 -4.10 -37.19
C PHE A 34 67.14 -4.77 -37.53
N ASP A 35 66.37 -4.35 -38.57
CA ASP A 35 66.72 -3.62 -39.81
C ASP A 35 65.58 -2.72 -40.42
N PHE A 36 65.80 -2.13 -41.60
CA PHE A 36 65.13 -0.99 -42.28
C PHE A 36 63.78 -1.21 -42.99
N GLY A 37 63.06 -0.09 -43.24
CA GLY A 37 62.04 0.03 -44.31
C GLY A 37 61.17 1.31 -44.29
N GLY A 38 61.56 2.38 -45.00
CA GLY A 38 60.77 3.64 -45.18
C GLY A 38 61.27 4.47 -46.38
N PRO A 39 60.45 5.39 -46.95
CA PRO A 39 60.44 6.81 -46.54
C PRO A 39 59.00 7.43 -46.49
N ARG A 40 58.67 8.59 -45.89
CA ARG A 40 59.35 9.91 -45.62
C ARG A 40 59.41 10.86 -46.84
N ASP A 41 59.26 12.20 -46.74
CA ASP A 41 58.77 13.16 -45.72
C ASP A 41 58.42 14.51 -46.46
N ASP A 42 57.43 15.30 -45.98
CA ASP A 42 57.37 16.80 -45.91
C ASP A 42 57.64 17.72 -47.16
N PRO A 43 57.63 19.08 -47.08
CA PRO A 43 56.55 20.00 -46.64
C PRO A 43 56.30 21.25 -47.57
N ASP A 44 55.62 22.28 -47.01
CA ASP A 44 55.61 23.73 -47.34
C ASP A 44 54.63 24.38 -48.35
N LEU A 45 54.46 25.71 -48.17
CA LEU A 45 53.46 26.68 -48.68
C LEU A 45 54.20 27.94 -49.23
N PRO A 46 53.54 29.01 -49.75
CA PRO A 46 52.35 29.13 -50.62
C PRO A 46 52.57 30.12 -51.83
N SER A 47 51.61 30.21 -52.78
CA SER A 47 51.34 31.46 -53.55
C SER A 47 49.98 31.44 -54.29
N ALA A 48 49.59 32.55 -54.94
CA ALA A 48 48.31 32.81 -55.63
C ALA A 48 48.47 32.82 -57.19
N MET A 49 47.52 33.19 -58.07
CA MET A 49 46.21 33.90 -57.97
C MET A 49 45.33 33.66 -59.25
N GLU A 50 44.10 34.22 -59.26
CA GLU A 50 43.18 34.47 -60.41
C GLU A 50 42.44 33.26 -61.04
N ASN A 51 41.18 33.29 -61.52
CA ASN A 51 40.00 34.22 -61.56
C ASN A 51 38.77 33.34 -62.07
N ASP A 52 37.49 33.66 -62.31
CA ASP A 52 36.49 34.78 -62.26
C ASP A 52 35.08 34.14 -62.60
N ILE A 53 33.84 34.68 -62.60
CA ILE A 53 33.13 35.92 -62.17
C ILE A 53 31.58 35.60 -62.12
N TYR A 54 30.82 36.05 -61.09
CA TYR A 54 29.35 36.34 -61.03
C TYR A 54 28.31 35.22 -61.45
N ALA A 55 27.02 35.17 -61.04
CA ALA A 55 26.19 35.88 -60.05
C ALA A 55 24.84 35.14 -59.77
N ASP A 56 23.97 35.80 -58.99
CA ASP A 56 22.49 35.70 -58.90
C ASP A 56 21.78 34.77 -57.88
N ASN A 57 20.51 35.13 -57.64
CA ASN A 57 19.72 34.94 -56.42
C ASN A 57 18.46 34.07 -56.62
N GLU A 58 17.72 33.90 -55.52
CA GLU A 58 16.28 33.58 -55.48
C GLU A 58 15.88 32.08 -55.66
N PRO A 59 14.64 31.67 -55.30
CA PRO A 59 14.49 31.08 -53.98
C PRO A 59 14.08 29.60 -53.98
N LYS A 60 14.39 28.91 -52.86
CA LYS A 60 13.97 27.51 -52.64
C LYS A 60 12.45 27.39 -52.50
N ARG A 61 11.82 26.87 -53.55
CA ARG A 61 10.39 26.50 -53.59
C ARG A 61 10.19 25.15 -52.90
N ASN A 62 9.49 25.13 -51.76
CA ASN A 62 9.11 23.88 -51.08
C ASN A 62 8.21 23.03 -51.98
N ASN A 63 8.52 21.73 -52.11
CA ASN A 63 7.70 20.72 -52.78
C ASN A 63 8.03 19.32 -52.21
N ASP A 64 7.62 19.06 -50.97
CA ASP A 64 7.69 17.72 -50.36
C ASP A 64 6.64 16.77 -50.98
N VAL A 65 6.94 16.26 -52.17
CA VAL A 65 6.18 15.14 -52.76
C VAL A 65 6.74 13.84 -52.22
N SER A 66 6.18 13.37 -51.09
CA SER A 66 6.50 12.05 -50.55
C SER A 66 5.94 10.93 -51.45
N PRO A 67 6.73 9.88 -51.78
CA PRO A 67 6.27 8.80 -52.65
C PRO A 67 5.30 7.86 -51.92
N THR A 68 4.06 7.81 -52.39
CA THR A 68 3.01 6.92 -51.87
C THR A 68 3.27 5.47 -52.26
N THR A 69 3.89 4.71 -51.35
CA THR A 69 4.00 3.25 -51.51
C THR A 69 2.63 2.58 -51.31
N PRO A 70 2.26 1.58 -52.14
CA PRO A 70 0.93 0.98 -52.08
C PRO A 70 0.77 0.10 -50.83
N LYS A 71 -0.25 0.39 -50.02
CA LYS A 71 -0.65 -0.47 -48.89
C LYS A 71 -1.08 -1.85 -49.41
N LYS A 72 -0.28 -2.88 -49.16
CA LYS A 72 -0.74 -4.27 -49.32
C LYS A 72 -1.93 -4.52 -48.39
N SER A 73 -2.99 -5.11 -48.91
CA SER A 73 -4.21 -5.45 -48.17
C SER A 73 -3.93 -6.62 -47.21
N GLY A 74 -3.44 -6.31 -46.01
CA GLY A 74 -3.33 -7.27 -44.93
C GLY A 74 -4.73 -7.76 -44.51
N GLY A 75 -5.03 -9.03 -44.75
CA GLY A 75 -6.32 -9.63 -44.35
C GLY A 75 -6.51 -9.61 -42.83
N CYS A 76 -7.76 -9.84 -42.37
CA CYS A 76 -8.15 -9.77 -40.95
C CYS A 76 -7.17 -10.51 -40.01
N TRP A 77 -6.66 -11.66 -40.42
CA TRP A 77 -5.67 -12.45 -39.67
C TRP A 77 -4.33 -11.73 -39.42
N SER A 78 -3.86 -10.91 -40.37
CA SER A 78 -2.69 -10.04 -40.19
C SER A 78 -2.97 -8.86 -39.25
N CYS A 79 -4.21 -8.36 -39.23
CA CYS A 79 -4.65 -7.34 -38.28
C CYS A 79 -4.76 -7.91 -36.86
N PHE A 80 -5.30 -9.12 -36.73
CA PHE A 80 -5.40 -9.87 -35.46
C PHE A 80 -4.03 -10.24 -34.90
N THR A 81 -3.12 -10.77 -35.72
CA THR A 81 -1.73 -11.07 -35.29
C THR A 81 -0.91 -9.81 -35.02
N SER A 82 -1.16 -8.70 -35.72
CA SER A 82 -0.61 -7.38 -35.37
C SER A 82 -1.18 -6.86 -34.04
N GLY A 83 -2.47 -7.06 -33.78
CA GLY A 83 -3.13 -6.75 -32.51
C GLY A 83 -2.55 -7.55 -31.34
N LEU A 84 -2.34 -8.86 -31.52
CA LEU A 84 -1.61 -9.70 -30.57
C LEU A 84 -0.17 -9.19 -30.36
N ARG A 85 0.57 -8.92 -31.43
CA ARG A 85 1.95 -8.40 -31.30
C ARG A 85 2.01 -7.02 -30.61
N SER A 86 0.97 -6.21 -30.77
CA SER A 86 0.78 -4.96 -30.02
C SER A 86 0.46 -5.19 -28.54
N LEU A 87 -0.32 -6.21 -28.19
CA LEU A 87 -0.57 -6.60 -26.80
C LEU A 87 0.71 -7.07 -26.10
N TRP A 88 1.54 -7.88 -26.76
CA TRP A 88 2.83 -8.36 -26.25
C TRP A 88 3.97 -7.31 -26.24
N ALA A 89 3.68 -6.04 -26.51
CA ALA A 89 4.68 -4.97 -26.52
C ALA A 89 4.80 -4.29 -25.15
N THR A 90 5.89 -4.57 -24.44
CA THR A 90 6.26 -3.97 -23.16
C THR A 90 7.29 -2.84 -23.34
N ARG A 91 7.41 -2.00 -22.32
CA ARG A 91 8.42 -0.94 -22.20
C ARG A 91 9.87 -1.44 -22.34
N GLN A 92 10.15 -2.71 -22.02
CA GLN A 92 11.51 -3.31 -22.13
C GLN A 92 11.71 -4.08 -23.45
N THR A 93 10.64 -4.39 -24.18
CA THR A 93 10.71 -5.10 -25.47
C THR A 93 10.74 -4.15 -26.68
N GLU A 94 10.05 -3.01 -26.66
CA GLU A 94 10.13 -1.97 -27.72
C GLU A 94 11.23 -0.92 -27.49
N GLU A 95 11.76 -0.33 -28.58
CA GLU A 95 12.77 0.74 -28.54
C GLU A 95 12.14 2.13 -28.28
N THR A 96 11.56 2.30 -27.10
CA THR A 96 10.87 3.55 -26.70
C THR A 96 11.77 4.80 -26.62
N LYS A 97 13.09 4.69 -26.85
CA LYS A 97 14.05 5.82 -26.90
C LYS A 97 13.72 6.88 -27.96
N GLY A 98 13.06 6.51 -29.05
CA GLY A 98 12.72 7.44 -30.14
C GLY A 98 11.42 8.23 -29.92
N ASN A 99 10.40 7.62 -29.30
CA ASN A 99 9.04 8.16 -29.24
C ASN A 99 8.51 8.25 -27.80
N ARG A 100 8.57 9.44 -27.19
CA ARG A 100 8.04 9.69 -25.84
C ARG A 100 6.53 9.42 -25.71
N GLU A 101 5.73 9.75 -26.73
CA GLU A 101 4.29 9.43 -26.72
C GLU A 101 4.01 7.92 -26.73
N LEU A 102 4.87 7.12 -27.37
CA LEU A 102 4.78 5.66 -27.34
C LEU A 102 5.07 5.15 -25.91
N HIS A 103 6.14 5.64 -25.27
CA HIS A 103 6.51 5.26 -23.91
C HIS A 103 5.37 5.49 -22.90
N VAL A 104 4.75 6.68 -22.92
CA VAL A 104 3.62 7.01 -22.02
C VAL A 104 2.40 6.14 -22.32
N LYS A 105 2.14 5.83 -23.61
CA LYS A 105 1.03 4.97 -24.00
C LYS A 105 1.24 3.49 -23.61
N THR A 106 2.46 2.96 -23.74
CA THR A 106 2.79 1.59 -23.31
C THR A 106 2.67 1.46 -21.79
N THR A 107 3.18 2.41 -21.02
CA THR A 107 3.16 2.32 -19.55
C THR A 107 1.78 2.55 -18.95
N LEU A 108 0.98 3.46 -19.51
CA LEU A 108 -0.41 3.63 -19.10
C LEU A 108 -1.23 2.35 -19.37
N ARG A 109 -0.97 1.66 -20.49
CA ARG A 109 -1.57 0.35 -20.77
C ARG A 109 -1.12 -0.72 -19.78
N GLU A 110 0.18 -0.85 -19.52
CA GLU A 110 0.72 -1.78 -18.51
C GLU A 110 0.08 -1.54 -17.14
N LEU A 111 -0.05 -0.28 -16.72
CA LEU A 111 -0.72 0.13 -15.48
C LEU A 111 -2.20 -0.29 -15.45
N ILE A 112 -2.97 -0.06 -16.51
CA ILE A 112 -4.40 -0.46 -16.55
C ILE A 112 -4.54 -1.98 -16.47
N ILE A 113 -3.74 -2.74 -17.24
CA ILE A 113 -3.72 -4.21 -17.17
C ILE A 113 -3.37 -4.67 -15.76
N TYR A 114 -2.37 -4.03 -15.12
CA TYR A 114 -1.95 -4.36 -13.77
C TYR A 114 -2.99 -4.01 -12.69
N LEU A 115 -3.71 -2.89 -12.83
CA LEU A 115 -4.81 -2.54 -11.92
C LEU A 115 -5.98 -3.52 -12.03
N VAL A 116 -6.32 -3.98 -13.24
CA VAL A 116 -7.35 -5.02 -13.42
C VAL A 116 -6.92 -6.34 -12.78
N PHE A 117 -5.67 -6.76 -12.98
CA PHE A 117 -5.09 -7.92 -12.29
C PHE A 117 -5.13 -7.78 -10.76
N LEU A 118 -4.74 -6.62 -10.22
CA LEU A 118 -4.75 -6.35 -8.78
C LEU A 118 -6.17 -6.41 -8.19
N VAL A 119 -7.17 -5.84 -8.88
CA VAL A 119 -8.58 -5.94 -8.48
C VAL A 119 -9.05 -7.39 -8.46
N ILE A 120 -8.71 -8.20 -9.47
CA ILE A 120 -9.07 -9.62 -9.54
C ILE A 120 -8.40 -10.42 -8.41
N LEU A 121 -7.11 -10.19 -8.16
CA LEU A 121 -6.38 -10.80 -7.04
C LEU A 121 -7.03 -10.45 -5.70
N CYS A 122 -7.41 -9.19 -5.48
CA CYS A 122 -8.18 -8.79 -4.30
C CYS A 122 -9.56 -9.46 -4.22
N VAL A 123 -10.31 -9.58 -5.33
CA VAL A 123 -11.63 -10.25 -5.33
C VAL A 123 -11.51 -11.75 -4.99
N VAL A 124 -10.53 -12.47 -5.54
CA VAL A 124 -10.31 -13.88 -5.22
C VAL A 124 -9.91 -14.06 -3.75
N THR A 125 -9.01 -13.23 -3.25
CA THR A 125 -8.45 -13.36 -1.88
C THR A 125 -9.40 -12.89 -0.78
N PHE A 126 -10.12 -11.78 -0.98
CA PHE A 126 -11.20 -11.37 -0.06
C PHE A 126 -12.45 -12.27 -0.20
N GLY A 127 -12.71 -12.83 -1.38
CA GLY A 127 -13.77 -13.83 -1.58
C GLY A 127 -13.56 -15.12 -0.79
N MET A 128 -12.30 -15.49 -0.49
CA MET A 128 -11.97 -16.58 0.43
C MET A 128 -12.12 -16.23 1.92
N THR A 129 -12.01 -14.95 2.31
CA THR A 129 -11.82 -14.53 3.70
C THR A 129 -13.02 -13.74 4.25
N SER A 130 -13.91 -14.45 4.97
CA SER A 130 -15.10 -13.84 5.59
C SER A 130 -14.78 -13.21 6.95
N THR A 131 -15.39 -12.04 7.23
CA THR A 131 -15.35 -11.40 8.55
C THR A 131 -15.92 -12.29 9.67
N THR A 132 -16.80 -13.24 9.34
CA THR A 132 -17.36 -14.21 10.29
C THR A 132 -16.32 -15.20 10.84
N MET A 133 -15.19 -15.42 10.14
CA MET A 133 -14.11 -16.32 10.59
C MET A 133 -13.52 -15.88 11.94
N TYR A 134 -13.36 -14.56 12.14
CA TYR A 134 -12.84 -14.01 13.41
C TYR A 134 -13.79 -14.32 14.58
N TYR A 135 -15.07 -14.02 14.43
CA TYR A 135 -16.07 -14.24 15.48
C TYR A 135 -16.24 -15.73 15.80
N TYR A 136 -16.23 -16.58 14.78
CA TYR A 136 -16.30 -18.04 14.96
C TYR A 136 -15.07 -18.58 15.70
N THR A 137 -13.86 -18.12 15.32
CA THR A 137 -12.62 -18.44 16.06
C THR A 137 -12.70 -17.98 17.51
N LYS A 138 -13.16 -16.74 17.75
CA LYS A 138 -13.26 -16.17 19.09
C LYS A 138 -14.21 -16.97 19.99
N VAL A 139 -15.44 -17.25 19.54
CA VAL A 139 -16.43 -17.97 20.37
C VAL A 139 -15.94 -19.38 20.75
N MET A 140 -15.21 -20.06 19.86
CA MET A 140 -14.57 -21.35 20.19
C MET A 140 -13.37 -21.20 21.14
N ASN A 141 -12.60 -20.12 21.01
CA ASN A 141 -11.48 -19.78 21.90
C ASN A 141 -11.99 -19.50 23.33
N ASP A 142 -12.96 -18.61 23.47
CA ASP A 142 -13.58 -18.23 24.74
C ASP A 142 -14.19 -19.46 25.46
N LEU A 143 -14.87 -20.35 24.72
CA LEU A 143 -15.45 -21.60 25.25
C LEU A 143 -14.40 -22.55 25.83
N PHE A 144 -13.35 -22.87 25.08
CA PHE A 144 -12.41 -23.92 25.48
C PHE A 144 -11.22 -23.41 26.30
N LEU A 145 -10.87 -22.13 26.22
CA LEU A 145 -9.71 -21.60 26.93
C LEU A 145 -10.03 -20.86 28.23
N ASP A 146 -11.13 -20.10 28.27
CA ASP A 146 -11.44 -19.17 29.36
C ASP A 146 -12.58 -19.62 30.28
N THR A 147 -13.23 -20.74 29.99
CA THR A 147 -14.14 -21.37 30.94
C THR A 147 -13.42 -21.83 32.21
N VAL A 148 -13.94 -21.39 33.36
CA VAL A 148 -13.34 -21.61 34.68
C VAL A 148 -13.67 -23.02 35.17
N HIS A 149 -12.64 -23.80 35.51
CA HIS A 149 -12.82 -25.08 36.19
C HIS A 149 -13.27 -24.88 37.65
N SER A 150 -13.84 -25.91 38.28
CA SER A 150 -14.24 -25.96 39.71
C SER A 150 -13.15 -25.64 40.76
N GLY A 151 -11.95 -25.23 40.35
CA GLY A 151 -10.83 -24.80 41.19
C GLY A 151 -10.30 -23.40 40.84
N GLY A 152 -11.06 -22.59 40.08
CA GLY A 152 -10.74 -21.19 39.77
C GLY A 152 -9.80 -20.95 38.58
N GLY A 153 -9.08 -21.98 38.11
CA GLY A 153 -8.22 -21.89 36.92
C GLY A 153 -8.95 -22.10 35.59
N THR A 154 -8.41 -21.51 34.52
CA THR A 154 -8.78 -21.71 33.11
C THR A 154 -7.72 -22.56 32.38
N PHE A 155 -7.93 -22.93 31.11
CA PHE A 155 -6.93 -23.70 30.34
C PHE A 155 -5.59 -22.96 30.23
N ARG A 156 -5.63 -21.63 30.04
CA ARG A 156 -4.44 -20.77 29.95
C ARG A 156 -3.58 -20.79 31.22
N THR A 157 -4.15 -21.16 32.36
CA THR A 157 -3.51 -21.18 33.69
C THR A 157 -3.17 -22.59 34.20
N ILE A 158 -3.26 -23.62 33.35
CA ILE A 158 -2.84 -24.98 33.73
C ILE A 158 -1.33 -24.97 34.04
N THR A 159 -0.98 -25.34 35.28
CA THR A 159 0.42 -25.45 35.75
C THR A 159 0.78 -26.85 36.25
N ASN A 160 -0.22 -27.69 36.57
CA ASN A 160 -0.02 -29.04 37.08
C ASN A 160 -0.82 -30.08 36.29
N VAL A 161 -0.36 -31.34 36.30
CA VAL A 161 -1.08 -32.51 35.75
C VAL A 161 -2.50 -32.65 36.34
N ASN A 162 -2.68 -32.34 37.62
CA ASN A 162 -3.98 -32.32 38.27
C ASN A 162 -4.95 -31.29 37.64
N ASP A 163 -4.44 -30.13 37.24
CA ASP A 163 -5.25 -29.06 36.64
C ASP A 163 -5.62 -29.38 35.17
N PHE A 164 -4.77 -30.11 34.46
CA PHE A 164 -5.15 -30.74 33.19
C PHE A 164 -6.30 -31.76 33.37
N TRP A 165 -6.21 -32.68 34.33
CA TRP A 165 -7.26 -33.68 34.54
C TRP A 165 -8.59 -33.06 35.01
N LYS A 166 -8.52 -32.03 35.84
CA LYS A 166 -9.64 -31.16 36.19
C LYS A 166 -10.30 -30.55 34.94
N PHE A 167 -9.52 -29.97 34.04
CA PHE A 167 -10.00 -29.43 32.76
C PHE A 167 -10.66 -30.52 31.89
N ALA A 168 -9.99 -31.66 31.71
CA ALA A 168 -10.48 -32.78 30.90
C ALA A 168 -11.80 -33.38 31.43
N LYS A 169 -11.93 -33.56 32.75
CA LYS A 169 -13.13 -34.16 33.37
C LYS A 169 -14.35 -33.24 33.44
N LYS A 170 -14.22 -31.92 33.23
CA LYS A 170 -15.35 -30.96 33.31
C LYS A 170 -15.41 -29.95 32.15
N PRO A 171 -14.64 -28.84 32.09
CA PRO A 171 -14.68 -27.90 30.97
C PRO A 171 -14.70 -28.53 29.57
N LEU A 172 -13.80 -29.49 29.31
CA LEU A 172 -13.69 -30.15 28.00
C LEU A 172 -14.99 -30.89 27.62
N LEU A 173 -15.47 -31.77 28.50
CA LEU A 173 -16.69 -32.56 28.27
C LEU A 173 -17.96 -31.69 28.23
N ASN A 174 -18.01 -30.59 28.97
CA ASN A 174 -19.12 -29.65 28.91
C ASN A 174 -19.09 -28.76 27.67
N GLY A 175 -17.90 -28.39 27.17
CA GLY A 175 -17.74 -27.62 25.93
C GLY A 175 -18.05 -28.45 24.68
N LEU A 176 -17.73 -29.75 24.69
CA LEU A 176 -18.00 -30.69 23.58
C LEU A 176 -19.44 -31.20 23.56
N TYR A 177 -19.99 -31.62 24.71
CA TYR A 177 -21.27 -32.36 24.78
C TYR A 177 -22.37 -31.54 25.47
N TRP A 178 -23.16 -30.87 24.63
CA TRP A 178 -24.34 -30.09 24.97
C TRP A 178 -25.59 -30.99 24.90
N GLU A 179 -25.95 -31.61 26.02
CA GLU A 179 -27.06 -32.56 26.12
C GLU A 179 -28.36 -31.90 26.65
N THR A 180 -28.29 -30.65 27.11
CA THR A 180 -29.41 -29.87 27.65
C THR A 180 -29.49 -28.48 27.04
N TRP A 181 -30.70 -28.00 26.77
CA TRP A 181 -31.01 -26.63 26.40
C TRP A 181 -30.78 -25.64 27.56
N TYR A 182 -30.85 -24.34 27.27
CA TYR A 182 -30.68 -23.25 28.23
C TYR A 182 -31.75 -23.21 29.35
N ASN A 183 -32.86 -23.94 29.20
CA ASN A 183 -33.90 -24.15 30.22
C ASN A 183 -33.69 -25.45 31.03
N ASN A 184 -32.61 -26.19 30.79
CA ASN A 184 -32.28 -27.52 31.32
C ASN A 184 -33.17 -28.68 30.83
N GLU A 185 -33.95 -28.51 29.76
CA GLU A 185 -34.61 -29.63 29.08
C GLU A 185 -33.61 -30.39 28.19
N ASN A 186 -33.77 -31.71 28.06
CA ASN A 186 -32.86 -32.53 27.27
C ASN A 186 -32.99 -32.25 25.77
N VAL A 187 -31.86 -32.15 25.07
CA VAL A 187 -31.78 -32.05 23.61
C VAL A 187 -32.18 -33.41 22.99
N PRO A 188 -33.02 -33.45 21.93
CA PRO A 188 -33.39 -34.71 21.29
C PRO A 188 -32.17 -35.39 20.65
N ASN A 189 -32.17 -36.73 20.62
CA ASN A 189 -31.00 -37.54 20.22
C ASN A 189 -30.40 -37.18 18.84
N GLU A 190 -31.24 -36.75 17.90
CA GLU A 190 -30.84 -36.32 16.54
C GLU A 190 -30.01 -35.03 16.53
N GLN A 191 -30.19 -34.17 17.54
CA GLN A 191 -29.50 -32.89 17.72
C GLN A 191 -28.31 -32.98 18.69
N LEU A 192 -27.86 -34.20 19.04
CA LEU A 192 -26.64 -34.40 19.83
C LEU A 192 -25.36 -34.12 19.01
N GLY A 193 -24.29 -33.74 19.71
CA GLY A 193 -23.00 -33.41 19.11
C GLY A 193 -22.98 -32.05 18.39
N TYR A 194 -23.85 -31.11 18.77
CA TYR A 194 -23.79 -29.71 18.34
C TYR A 194 -23.29 -28.82 19.49
N ILE A 195 -22.24 -28.05 19.25
CA ILE A 195 -21.67 -27.06 20.17
C ILE A 195 -22.36 -25.72 19.92
N TYR A 196 -22.84 -25.04 20.98
CA TYR A 196 -23.74 -23.88 20.86
C TYR A 196 -24.96 -24.12 19.94
N TYR A 197 -25.44 -25.36 19.86
CA TYR A 197 -26.59 -25.81 19.03
C TYR A 197 -26.43 -25.66 17.49
N GLU A 198 -25.54 -24.79 16.98
CA GLU A 198 -25.31 -24.58 15.54
C GLU A 198 -24.10 -25.35 14.96
N ASN A 199 -23.09 -25.64 15.78
CA ASN A 199 -21.77 -26.08 15.29
C ASN A 199 -21.62 -27.60 15.47
N LYS A 200 -21.72 -28.39 14.40
CA LYS A 200 -21.64 -29.85 14.47
C LYS A 200 -20.20 -30.31 14.72
N LEU A 201 -19.99 -31.13 15.75
CA LEU A 201 -18.74 -31.87 15.96
C LEU A 201 -18.61 -32.92 14.85
N LEU A 202 -17.48 -32.94 14.14
CA LEU A 202 -17.19 -33.90 13.07
C LEU A 202 -16.30 -35.03 13.61
N GLY A 203 -16.75 -36.27 13.39
CA GLY A 203 -16.10 -37.44 13.97
C GLY A 203 -16.18 -37.45 15.49
N VAL A 204 -15.20 -38.10 16.11
CA VAL A 204 -14.97 -38.05 17.56
C VAL A 204 -13.71 -37.26 17.92
N PRO A 205 -13.62 -36.62 19.10
CA PRO A 205 -12.39 -35.99 19.59
C PRO A 205 -11.30 -37.03 19.89
N ARG A 206 -10.04 -36.66 19.66
CA ARG A 206 -8.86 -37.52 19.86
C ARG A 206 -7.97 -36.96 20.95
N ILE A 207 -7.54 -37.80 21.89
CA ILE A 207 -6.48 -37.48 22.86
C ILE A 207 -5.22 -38.27 22.47
N ARG A 208 -4.10 -37.58 22.26
CA ARG A 208 -2.81 -38.18 21.88
C ARG A 208 -1.72 -37.79 22.87
N GLN A 209 -0.82 -38.72 23.19
CA GLN A 209 0.27 -38.53 24.15
C GLN A 209 1.61 -38.99 23.56
N LEU A 210 2.68 -38.28 23.90
CA LEU A 210 4.07 -38.75 23.74
C LEU A 210 4.74 -38.99 25.09
N LYS A 211 5.38 -40.16 25.23
CA LYS A 211 6.20 -40.61 26.36
C LYS A 211 7.66 -40.70 25.93
N VAL A 212 8.58 -40.41 26.85
CA VAL A 212 10.02 -40.66 26.73
C VAL A 212 10.39 -41.88 27.56
N SER A 213 11.33 -42.68 27.07
CA SER A 213 11.73 -43.94 27.68
C SER A 213 12.32 -43.78 29.09
N THR A 214 12.11 -44.79 29.92
CA THR A 214 12.69 -44.89 31.28
C THR A 214 14.21 -44.96 31.22
N ASN A 215 14.89 -44.17 32.04
CA ASN A 215 16.36 -44.07 32.09
C ASN A 215 17.00 -43.57 30.79
N SER A 216 16.32 -42.63 30.12
CA SER A 216 16.81 -41.91 28.95
C SER A 216 17.93 -40.90 29.25
N CYS A 217 17.99 -40.33 30.46
CA CYS A 217 19.07 -39.43 30.89
C CYS A 217 20.09 -40.08 31.84
N GLN A 218 21.33 -39.61 31.79
CA GLN A 218 22.43 -40.09 32.63
C GLN A 218 22.44 -39.35 33.97
N VAL A 219 22.18 -40.09 35.06
CA VAL A 219 22.32 -39.60 36.45
C VAL A 219 23.80 -39.57 36.83
N HIS A 220 24.26 -38.47 37.43
CA HIS A 220 25.63 -38.33 37.97
C HIS A 220 25.89 -39.36 39.08
N ASP A 221 27.10 -39.92 39.16
CA ASP A 221 27.42 -41.06 40.03
C ASP A 221 26.98 -40.86 41.49
N ASP A 222 27.28 -39.70 42.07
CA ASP A 222 26.93 -39.34 43.47
C ASP A 222 25.43 -39.44 43.80
N PHE A 223 24.55 -39.40 42.81
CA PHE A 223 23.09 -39.40 42.99
C PHE A 223 22.41 -40.72 42.58
N LYS A 224 23.14 -41.72 42.09
CA LYS A 224 22.57 -42.98 41.58
C LYS A 224 21.83 -43.81 42.64
N ASP A 225 22.27 -43.73 43.90
CA ASP A 225 21.60 -44.43 45.02
C ASP A 225 20.22 -43.84 45.33
N VAL A 226 20.00 -42.55 45.02
CA VAL A 226 18.76 -41.81 45.30
C VAL A 226 17.85 -41.76 44.08
N ILE A 227 18.41 -41.47 42.90
CA ILE A 227 17.65 -41.25 41.65
C ILE A 227 17.73 -42.52 40.79
N ARG A 228 16.78 -43.43 41.04
CA ARG A 228 16.67 -44.72 40.32
C ARG A 228 16.06 -44.62 38.92
N GLU A 229 15.39 -43.51 38.63
CA GLU A 229 14.67 -43.27 37.38
C GLU A 229 14.98 -41.87 36.83
N CYS A 230 15.39 -41.80 35.56
CA CYS A 230 15.64 -40.56 34.83
C CYS A 230 14.77 -40.48 33.56
N PHE A 231 14.22 -39.31 33.25
CA PHE A 231 13.48 -39.06 32.01
C PHE A 231 13.98 -37.74 31.38
N ASP A 232 14.59 -37.79 30.21
CA ASP A 232 15.19 -36.61 29.56
C ASP A 232 14.12 -35.72 28.87
N SER A 233 14.55 -34.63 28.24
CA SER A 233 13.79 -33.83 27.30
C SER A 233 13.36 -34.64 26.08
N TYR A 234 12.28 -34.23 25.41
CA TYR A 234 11.77 -34.96 24.25
C TYR A 234 12.76 -34.93 23.07
N SER A 235 13.01 -36.11 22.50
CA SER A 235 13.75 -36.35 21.26
C SER A 235 13.22 -37.63 20.63
N GLU A 236 13.10 -37.68 19.30
CA GLU A 236 12.53 -38.81 18.54
C GLU A 236 13.30 -40.14 18.78
N ASN A 237 14.59 -40.04 19.09
CA ASN A 237 15.47 -41.16 19.45
C ASN A 237 15.21 -41.70 20.88
N LEU A 238 14.54 -40.93 21.73
CA LEU A 238 14.22 -41.25 23.13
C LEU A 238 12.71 -41.46 23.35
N GLU A 239 11.90 -41.37 22.30
CA GLU A 239 10.46 -41.64 22.31
C GLU A 239 10.19 -43.11 22.69
N ASP A 240 9.32 -43.32 23.69
CA ASP A 240 8.93 -44.67 24.12
C ASP A 240 7.91 -45.27 23.15
N LYS A 241 8.23 -46.44 22.60
CA LYS A 241 7.44 -47.14 21.57
C LYS A 241 6.83 -48.44 22.11
N THR A 242 6.88 -48.64 23.44
CA THR A 242 6.42 -49.85 24.14
C THR A 242 4.91 -49.83 24.33
N SER A 243 4.18 -50.78 23.73
CA SER A 243 2.73 -50.90 23.91
C SER A 243 2.36 -51.74 25.13
N GLU A 244 1.47 -51.25 25.99
CA GLU A 244 1.12 -51.87 27.27
C GLU A 244 -0.07 -52.83 27.11
N VAL A 245 0.24 -54.11 26.82
CA VAL A 245 -0.74 -55.18 26.52
C VAL A 245 -1.79 -55.38 27.64
N THR A 246 -1.46 -55.02 28.89
CA THR A 246 -2.34 -55.13 30.06
C THR A 246 -3.67 -54.36 29.92
N HIS A 247 -3.70 -53.29 29.11
CA HIS A 247 -4.84 -52.38 28.97
C HIS A 247 -5.58 -52.50 27.62
N ALA A 248 -5.52 -53.69 26.98
CA ALA A 248 -5.96 -53.97 25.61
C ALA A 248 -7.42 -53.59 25.23
N ASN A 249 -8.28 -53.23 26.18
CA ASN A 249 -9.63 -52.71 25.89
C ASN A 249 -9.62 -51.29 25.29
N TYR A 250 -8.52 -50.54 25.40
CA TYR A 250 -8.43 -49.14 25.02
C TYR A 250 -7.16 -48.84 24.21
N THR A 251 -7.31 -48.19 23.05
CA THR A 251 -6.20 -47.89 22.12
C THR A 251 -5.17 -46.91 22.71
N GLY A 252 -5.53 -46.14 23.73
CA GLY A 252 -4.65 -45.20 24.43
C GLY A 252 -3.40 -45.81 25.06
N TRP A 253 -3.27 -47.13 25.11
CA TRP A 253 -2.09 -47.85 25.62
C TRP A 253 -1.27 -48.52 24.51
N THR A 254 -1.70 -48.38 23.25
CA THR A 254 -0.99 -48.84 22.06
C THR A 254 -0.25 -47.68 21.40
N TYR A 255 1.03 -47.90 21.10
CA TYR A 255 1.84 -46.95 20.34
C TYR A 255 1.54 -47.08 18.85
N GLN A 256 1.28 -45.97 18.16
CA GLN A 256 1.01 -45.91 16.73
C GLN A 256 2.02 -44.99 16.03
N THR A 257 2.50 -45.39 14.85
CA THR A 257 3.45 -44.59 14.06
C THR A 257 2.75 -43.44 13.34
N GLU A 258 3.49 -42.40 13.01
CA GLU A 258 2.99 -41.22 12.26
C GLU A 258 2.25 -41.65 10.97
N SER A 259 2.80 -42.63 10.25
CA SER A 259 2.22 -43.24 9.04
C SER A 259 0.96 -44.10 9.24
N GLN A 260 0.67 -44.55 10.47
CA GLN A 260 -0.58 -45.26 10.80
C GLN A 260 -1.69 -44.28 11.18
N LEU A 261 -1.31 -43.11 11.70
CA LEU A 261 -2.22 -42.05 12.13
C LEU A 261 -2.57 -41.05 11.02
N ASP A 262 -1.84 -41.07 9.89
CA ASP A 262 -1.80 -40.02 8.84
C ASP A 262 -1.36 -38.64 9.38
N GLY A 263 -0.73 -38.66 10.56
CA GLY A 263 -0.37 -37.47 11.32
C GLY A 263 0.84 -36.73 10.74
N SER A 264 1.02 -35.50 11.20
CA SER A 264 2.19 -34.69 10.91
C SER A 264 2.81 -34.10 12.17
N SER A 265 4.14 -34.10 12.21
CA SER A 265 4.94 -33.50 13.27
C SER A 265 4.55 -32.04 13.59
N TYR A 266 4.42 -31.73 14.88
CA TYR A 266 3.91 -30.46 15.39
C TYR A 266 5.01 -29.64 16.07
N TRP A 267 5.16 -28.38 15.67
CA TRP A 267 6.09 -27.44 16.31
C TRP A 267 5.43 -26.81 17.55
N GLY A 268 5.85 -27.26 18.74
CA GLY A 268 5.40 -26.75 20.03
C GLY A 268 6.20 -25.56 20.55
N MET A 269 5.95 -25.16 21.80
CA MET A 269 6.64 -24.03 22.43
C MET A 269 8.05 -24.40 22.91
N LEU A 270 8.26 -25.64 23.35
CA LEU A 270 9.56 -26.14 23.82
C LEU A 270 10.38 -26.80 22.71
N THR A 271 9.74 -27.61 21.86
CA THR A 271 10.40 -28.42 20.82
C THR A 271 9.40 -28.85 19.74
N THR A 272 9.89 -29.50 18.68
CA THR A 272 9.06 -30.18 17.68
C THR A 272 8.78 -31.60 18.15
N TYR A 273 7.51 -32.00 18.06
CA TYR A 273 6.99 -33.31 18.45
C TYR A 273 6.59 -34.11 17.21
N SER A 274 6.78 -35.44 17.24
CA SER A 274 6.38 -36.34 16.15
C SER A 274 4.86 -36.42 15.96
N GLY A 275 4.40 -36.89 14.81
CA GLY A 275 2.99 -37.24 14.57
C GLY A 275 2.56 -38.59 15.16
N SER A 276 3.50 -39.39 15.69
CA SER A 276 3.24 -40.67 16.38
C SER A 276 2.67 -40.50 17.79
N GLY A 277 2.44 -41.62 18.48
CA GLY A 277 2.24 -41.66 19.92
C GLY A 277 1.15 -42.63 20.36
N TYR A 278 0.71 -42.45 21.61
CA TYR A 278 -0.36 -43.21 22.25
C TYR A 278 -1.68 -42.47 22.04
N VAL A 279 -2.69 -43.12 21.45
CA VAL A 279 -3.89 -42.45 20.93
C VAL A 279 -5.17 -43.08 21.46
N GLN A 280 -5.95 -42.29 22.20
CA GLN A 280 -7.31 -42.63 22.61
C GLN A 280 -8.33 -41.70 21.94
N ASP A 281 -9.16 -42.27 21.08
CA ASP A 281 -10.33 -41.58 20.56
C ASP A 281 -11.47 -41.62 21.60
N LEU A 282 -12.19 -40.51 21.74
CA LEU A 282 -13.39 -40.42 22.57
C LEU A 282 -14.62 -40.93 21.79
N THR A 283 -15.82 -40.71 22.32
CA THR A 283 -17.07 -41.21 21.75
C THR A 283 -18.10 -40.09 21.63
N GLY A 284 -19.03 -40.16 20.67
CA GLY A 284 -20.03 -39.12 20.43
C GLY A 284 -21.04 -38.84 21.56
N ARG A 285 -20.91 -39.51 22.72
CA ARG A 285 -21.74 -39.33 23.93
C ARG A 285 -20.89 -38.89 25.12
N LYS A 286 -21.46 -38.09 26.02
CA LYS A 286 -20.75 -37.54 27.17
C LYS A 286 -20.37 -38.58 28.21
N ASN A 287 -21.30 -39.47 28.56
CA ASN A 287 -21.10 -40.44 29.65
C ASN A 287 -19.97 -41.43 29.35
N THR A 288 -19.98 -42.06 28.17
CA THR A 288 -18.92 -42.98 27.74
C THR A 288 -17.57 -42.28 27.58
N SER A 289 -17.55 -41.02 27.11
CA SER A 289 -16.33 -40.21 27.08
C SER A 289 -15.82 -39.84 28.49
N ALA A 290 -16.72 -39.65 29.47
CA ALA A 290 -16.36 -39.44 30.87
C ALA A 290 -15.81 -40.73 31.52
N GLU A 291 -16.37 -41.90 31.19
CA GLU A 291 -15.87 -43.20 31.62
C GLU A 291 -14.45 -43.45 31.10
N ILE A 292 -14.18 -43.14 29.82
CA ILE A 292 -12.82 -43.21 29.23
C ILE A 292 -11.84 -42.27 29.95
N ILE A 293 -12.21 -41.00 30.15
CA ILE A 293 -11.33 -40.02 30.82
C ILE A 293 -11.11 -40.37 32.31
N ASN A 294 -12.09 -40.97 32.98
CA ASN A 294 -11.90 -41.52 34.32
C ASN A 294 -10.95 -42.72 34.31
N TYR A 295 -11.14 -43.69 33.40
CA TYR A 295 -10.26 -44.84 33.25
C TYR A 295 -8.80 -44.44 33.00
N LEU A 296 -8.53 -43.48 32.11
CA LEU A 296 -7.16 -42.98 31.87
C LEU A 296 -6.56 -42.26 33.09
N PHE A 297 -7.38 -41.60 33.91
CA PHE A 297 -6.93 -40.98 35.16
C PHE A 297 -6.62 -42.04 36.24
N ASP A 298 -7.53 -42.98 36.46
CA ASP A 298 -7.43 -44.00 37.51
C ASP A 298 -6.26 -44.97 37.26
N ASN A 299 -5.93 -45.24 35.99
CA ASN A 299 -4.78 -46.06 35.58
C ASN A 299 -3.48 -45.25 35.38
N LEU A 300 -3.43 -43.97 35.77
CA LEU A 300 -2.23 -43.12 35.69
C LEU A 300 -1.63 -43.03 34.27
N TRP A 301 -2.45 -42.73 33.26
CA TRP A 301 -2.01 -42.60 31.86
C TRP A 301 -0.97 -41.49 31.66
N ILE A 302 -1.08 -40.36 32.38
CA ILE A 302 -0.06 -39.30 32.36
C ILE A 302 0.95 -39.57 33.49
N GLN A 303 2.21 -39.74 33.08
CA GLN A 303 3.31 -40.19 33.93
C GLN A 303 4.50 -39.21 33.86
N ARG A 304 5.52 -39.40 34.69
CA ARG A 304 6.71 -38.53 34.75
C ARG A 304 7.53 -38.50 33.44
N GLY A 305 7.41 -39.55 32.63
CA GLY A 305 7.98 -39.63 31.28
C GLY A 305 7.12 -39.00 30.17
N THR A 306 5.89 -38.57 30.44
CA THR A 306 5.05 -37.85 29.46
C THR A 306 5.69 -36.50 29.13
N ARG A 307 5.69 -36.09 27.85
CA ARG A 307 6.26 -34.81 27.38
C ARG A 307 5.28 -33.87 26.70
N VAL A 308 4.21 -34.40 26.11
CA VAL A 308 3.11 -33.60 25.58
C VAL A 308 1.84 -34.44 25.54
N VAL A 309 0.70 -33.78 25.77
CA VAL A 309 -0.65 -34.30 25.49
C VAL A 309 -1.36 -33.34 24.55
N PHE A 310 -1.94 -33.88 23.48
CA PHE A 310 -2.78 -33.19 22.51
C PHE A 310 -4.23 -33.60 22.70
N ILE A 311 -5.16 -32.66 22.52
CA ILE A 311 -6.58 -32.90 22.36
C ILE A 311 -7.01 -32.25 21.05
N ASP A 312 -7.28 -33.07 20.05
CA ASP A 312 -7.56 -32.66 18.67
C ASP A 312 -9.03 -32.98 18.31
N PHE A 313 -9.75 -32.03 17.72
CA PHE A 313 -11.10 -32.23 17.19
C PHE A 313 -11.45 -31.21 16.10
N THR A 314 -12.39 -31.57 15.22
CA THR A 314 -12.88 -30.67 14.16
C THR A 314 -14.36 -30.38 14.35
N VAL A 315 -14.75 -29.11 14.19
CA VAL A 315 -16.14 -28.64 14.29
C VAL A 315 -16.52 -27.97 12.96
N TYR A 316 -17.76 -28.15 12.50
CA TYR A 316 -18.28 -27.53 11.28
C TYR A 316 -19.57 -26.74 11.56
N ASN A 317 -19.59 -25.47 11.17
CA ASN A 317 -20.80 -24.64 11.20
C ASN A 317 -21.46 -24.65 9.82
N ALA A 318 -22.68 -25.20 9.76
CA ALA A 318 -23.44 -25.32 8.52
C ALA A 318 -24.05 -23.98 8.03
N ASN A 319 -24.33 -23.04 8.94
CA ASN A 319 -24.95 -21.75 8.63
C ASN A 319 -24.00 -20.83 7.83
N ILE A 320 -22.68 -20.96 8.06
CA ILE A 320 -21.64 -20.15 7.39
C ILE A 320 -20.66 -20.97 6.54
N ASN A 321 -20.82 -22.30 6.47
CA ASN A 321 -19.92 -23.23 5.76
C ASN A 321 -18.44 -23.01 6.13
N LEU A 322 -18.13 -23.09 7.43
CA LEU A 322 -16.76 -23.00 7.95
C LEU A 322 -16.44 -24.17 8.88
N PHE A 323 -15.24 -24.70 8.73
CA PHE A 323 -14.65 -25.70 9.62
C PHE A 323 -13.76 -24.96 10.63
N CYS A 324 -13.77 -25.38 11.88
CA CYS A 324 -12.82 -24.99 12.91
C CYS A 324 -12.07 -26.25 13.35
N VAL A 325 -10.79 -26.35 13.01
CA VAL A 325 -9.90 -27.38 13.54
C VAL A 325 -9.31 -26.86 14.84
N VAL A 326 -9.52 -27.60 15.93
CA VAL A 326 -9.07 -27.26 17.27
C VAL A 326 -8.03 -28.27 17.72
N ARG A 327 -6.86 -27.77 18.12
CA ARG A 327 -5.81 -28.53 18.82
C ARG A 327 -5.47 -27.80 20.11
N LEU A 328 -5.75 -28.43 21.25
CA LEU A 328 -5.29 -28.01 22.56
C LEU A 328 -4.06 -28.85 22.93
N VAL A 329 -3.03 -28.22 23.47
CA VAL A 329 -1.74 -28.87 23.75
C VAL A 329 -1.31 -28.54 25.17
N VAL A 330 -0.82 -29.53 25.91
CA VAL A 330 -0.16 -29.31 27.20
C VAL A 330 1.21 -29.99 27.15
N GLU A 331 2.24 -29.16 27.15
CA GLU A 331 3.65 -29.57 27.14
C GLU A 331 4.13 -29.74 28.58
N PHE A 332 4.81 -30.85 28.87
CA PHE A 332 5.33 -31.20 30.19
C PHE A 332 6.87 -31.22 30.09
N PRO A 333 7.58 -30.13 30.43
CA PRO A 333 9.04 -30.08 30.35
C PRO A 333 9.69 -31.08 31.33
N ALA A 334 10.94 -31.49 31.05
CA ALA A 334 11.68 -32.42 31.91
C ALA A 334 11.93 -31.87 33.33
N THR A 335 11.82 -30.55 33.53
CA THR A 335 11.84 -29.87 34.84
C THR A 335 10.58 -30.11 35.68
N GLY A 336 9.51 -30.68 35.11
CA GLY A 336 8.17 -30.72 35.70
C GLY A 336 7.39 -29.42 35.53
N GLY A 337 6.15 -29.42 36.01
CA GLY A 337 5.14 -28.42 35.66
C GLY A 337 4.44 -28.73 34.33
N ALA A 338 3.59 -27.81 33.87
CA ALA A 338 2.84 -27.92 32.63
C ALA A 338 2.78 -26.55 31.93
N ILE A 339 2.84 -26.54 30.60
CA ILE A 339 2.76 -25.35 29.75
C ILE A 339 1.65 -25.55 28.70
N PRO A 340 0.51 -24.85 28.82
CA PRO A 340 -0.57 -24.95 27.85
C PRO A 340 -0.30 -24.11 26.60
N SER A 341 -0.49 -24.70 25.43
CA SER A 341 -0.56 -24.00 24.14
C SER A 341 -1.79 -24.47 23.35
N TYR A 342 -2.19 -23.72 22.33
CA TYR A 342 -3.46 -23.96 21.62
C TYR A 342 -3.40 -23.43 20.20
N THR A 343 -4.12 -24.08 19.28
CA THR A 343 -4.37 -23.57 17.93
C THR A 343 -5.82 -23.80 17.54
N PHE A 344 -6.48 -22.73 17.08
CA PHE A 344 -7.81 -22.76 16.49
C PHE A 344 -7.64 -22.26 15.05
N ARG A 345 -8.04 -23.06 14.06
CA ARG A 345 -7.91 -22.72 12.64
C ARG A 345 -9.28 -22.79 11.98
N THR A 346 -9.88 -21.64 11.71
CA THR A 346 -11.12 -21.57 10.91
C THR A 346 -10.80 -21.52 9.43
N VAL A 347 -11.30 -22.49 8.66
CA VAL A 347 -10.98 -22.68 7.24
C VAL A 347 -12.24 -23.02 6.42
N LYS A 348 -12.35 -22.46 5.21
CA LYS A 348 -13.42 -22.79 4.25
C LYS A 348 -12.96 -23.92 3.33
N LEU A 349 -13.18 -25.18 3.75
CA LEU A 349 -12.77 -26.36 2.97
C LEU A 349 -13.67 -26.60 1.76
N ILE A 350 -15.00 -26.52 1.94
CA ILE A 350 -15.98 -26.65 0.85
C ILE A 350 -16.18 -25.28 0.22
N ARG A 351 -15.65 -25.07 -0.99
CA ARG A 351 -15.63 -23.74 -1.64
C ARG A 351 -16.92 -23.42 -2.40
N TYR A 352 -17.30 -24.25 -3.36
CA TYR A 352 -18.29 -23.91 -4.39
C TYR A 352 -19.70 -24.34 -3.98
N VAL A 353 -20.39 -23.50 -3.21
CA VAL A 353 -21.76 -23.78 -2.71
C VAL A 353 -22.74 -22.67 -3.10
N THR A 354 -22.38 -21.41 -2.88
CA THR A 354 -23.26 -20.26 -3.12
C THR A 354 -23.06 -19.65 -4.51
N VAL A 355 -24.04 -18.88 -4.99
CA VAL A 355 -23.92 -18.12 -6.25
C VAL A 355 -22.70 -17.18 -6.25
N THR A 356 -22.37 -16.61 -5.09
CA THR A 356 -21.14 -15.83 -4.88
C THR A 356 -19.86 -16.64 -5.00
N ASP A 357 -19.86 -17.93 -4.62
CA ASP A 357 -18.70 -18.82 -4.80
C ASP A 357 -18.49 -19.17 -6.27
N TYR A 358 -19.56 -19.35 -7.06
CA TYR A 358 -19.46 -19.53 -8.51
C TYR A 358 -18.98 -18.27 -9.24
N PHE A 359 -19.28 -17.07 -8.72
CA PHE A 359 -18.68 -15.83 -9.21
C PHE A 359 -17.17 -15.77 -8.91
N ILE A 360 -16.75 -16.16 -7.70
CA ILE A 360 -15.32 -16.25 -7.34
C ILE A 360 -14.60 -17.25 -8.24
N LEU A 361 -15.19 -18.43 -8.52
CA LEU A 361 -14.64 -19.42 -9.47
C LEU A 361 -14.44 -18.83 -10.88
N ALA A 362 -15.36 -17.99 -11.36
CA ALA A 362 -15.19 -17.28 -12.63
C ALA A 362 -14.02 -16.28 -12.58
N CYS A 363 -13.85 -15.56 -11.47
CA CYS A 363 -12.68 -14.71 -11.24
C CYS A 363 -11.37 -15.51 -11.16
N GLU A 364 -11.39 -16.74 -10.62
CA GLU A 364 -10.22 -17.62 -10.55
C GLU A 364 -9.77 -18.10 -11.94
N PHE A 365 -10.71 -18.47 -12.83
CA PHE A 365 -10.36 -18.75 -14.23
C PHE A 365 -9.74 -17.53 -14.94
N ILE A 366 -10.25 -16.32 -14.68
CA ILE A 366 -9.66 -15.09 -15.24
C ILE A 366 -8.27 -14.82 -14.63
N PHE A 367 -8.07 -15.06 -13.33
CA PHE A 367 -6.78 -14.96 -12.66
C PHE A 367 -5.74 -15.91 -13.29
N VAL A 368 -6.10 -17.18 -13.54
CA VAL A 368 -5.22 -18.14 -14.23
C VAL A 368 -4.82 -17.64 -15.62
N LEU A 369 -5.74 -17.02 -16.38
CA LEU A 369 -5.42 -16.42 -17.68
C LEU A 369 -4.42 -15.24 -17.56
N PHE A 370 -4.54 -14.40 -16.52
CA PHE A 370 -3.54 -13.34 -16.24
C PHE A 370 -2.17 -13.91 -15.86
N ILE A 371 -2.12 -15.00 -15.09
CA ILE A 371 -0.85 -15.65 -14.73
C ILE A 371 -0.19 -16.27 -15.97
N VAL A 372 -0.94 -16.91 -16.87
CA VAL A 372 -0.42 -17.40 -18.16
C VAL A 372 0.09 -16.25 -19.03
N TYR A 373 -0.63 -15.12 -19.09
CA TYR A 373 -0.19 -13.91 -19.78
C TYR A 373 1.16 -13.40 -19.23
N TYR A 374 1.30 -13.23 -17.91
CA TYR A 374 2.55 -12.76 -17.30
C TYR A 374 3.71 -13.76 -17.44
N ILE A 375 3.46 -15.07 -17.39
CA ILE A 375 4.49 -16.10 -17.66
C ILE A 375 5.07 -15.93 -19.07
N VAL A 376 4.24 -15.62 -20.07
CA VAL A 376 4.71 -15.39 -21.45
C VAL A 376 5.39 -14.02 -21.60
N GLU A 377 4.90 -12.98 -20.93
CA GLU A 377 5.54 -11.64 -20.88
C GLU A 377 6.98 -11.76 -20.35
N GLU A 378 7.16 -12.30 -19.15
CA GLU A 378 8.48 -12.41 -18.52
C GLU A 378 9.40 -13.40 -19.25
N ALA A 379 8.87 -14.48 -19.84
CA ALA A 379 9.67 -15.38 -20.68
C ALA A 379 10.25 -14.68 -21.92
N ILE A 380 9.54 -13.71 -22.51
CA ILE A 380 10.05 -12.88 -23.61
C ILE A 380 11.11 -11.91 -23.10
N GLU A 381 10.89 -11.25 -21.95
CA GLU A 381 11.84 -10.30 -21.38
C GLU A 381 13.15 -10.97 -20.94
N ILE A 382 13.08 -12.12 -20.25
CA ILE A 382 14.23 -12.93 -19.84
C ILE A 382 15.00 -13.42 -21.07
N LYS A 383 14.31 -13.84 -22.15
CA LYS A 383 14.96 -14.25 -23.41
C LYS A 383 15.72 -13.10 -24.09
N LYS A 384 15.22 -11.86 -23.99
CA LYS A 384 15.85 -10.66 -24.54
C LYS A 384 17.04 -10.17 -23.69
N HIS A 385 16.84 -10.04 -22.38
CA HIS A 385 17.78 -9.36 -21.46
C HIS A 385 18.71 -10.29 -20.68
N LYS A 386 18.44 -11.61 -20.64
CA LYS A 386 19.24 -12.65 -19.99
C LYS A 386 19.65 -12.23 -18.56
N LEU A 387 20.94 -12.26 -18.24
CA LEU A 387 21.49 -11.91 -16.91
C LEU A 387 21.29 -10.43 -16.52
N SER A 388 20.96 -9.54 -17.47
CA SER A 388 20.64 -8.14 -17.13
C SER A 388 19.28 -7.99 -16.47
N TYR A 389 18.34 -8.90 -16.73
CA TYR A 389 16.99 -8.91 -16.15
C TYR A 389 17.06 -9.04 -14.61
N LEU A 390 17.87 -9.99 -14.12
CA LEU A 390 18.01 -10.31 -12.69
C LEU A 390 18.70 -9.21 -11.84
N LYS A 391 19.13 -8.11 -12.44
CA LYS A 391 19.66 -6.94 -11.72
C LYS A 391 18.58 -5.92 -11.33
N SER A 392 17.37 -6.05 -11.85
CA SER A 392 16.25 -5.16 -11.53
C SER A 392 15.43 -5.72 -10.36
N MET A 393 15.36 -4.98 -9.25
CA MET A 393 14.56 -5.34 -8.07
C MET A 393 13.08 -5.59 -8.41
N TRP A 394 12.52 -4.78 -9.33
CA TRP A 394 11.14 -4.94 -9.79
C TRP A 394 10.94 -6.28 -10.50
N ASN A 395 11.86 -6.65 -11.38
CA ASN A 395 11.81 -7.89 -12.16
C ASN A 395 11.98 -9.15 -11.27
N ILE A 396 12.66 -9.02 -10.12
CA ILE A 396 12.72 -10.08 -9.09
C ILE A 396 11.36 -10.22 -8.40
N LEU A 397 10.71 -9.11 -8.03
CA LEU A 397 9.37 -9.12 -7.45
C LEU A 397 8.35 -9.74 -8.44
N ASP A 398 8.45 -9.40 -9.72
CA ASP A 398 7.62 -9.97 -10.79
C ASP A 398 7.73 -11.51 -10.84
N ILE A 399 8.96 -12.07 -10.80
CA ILE A 399 9.19 -13.52 -10.70
C ILE A 399 8.60 -14.10 -9.40
N VAL A 400 8.80 -13.45 -8.24
CA VAL A 400 8.31 -13.96 -6.94
C VAL A 400 6.79 -14.07 -6.92
N VAL A 401 6.06 -13.07 -7.45
CA VAL A 401 4.60 -13.11 -7.53
C VAL A 401 4.11 -14.24 -8.45
N ILE A 402 4.78 -14.47 -9.58
CA ILE A 402 4.45 -15.58 -10.50
C ILE A 402 4.69 -16.95 -9.83
N ILE A 403 5.82 -17.14 -9.13
CA ILE A 403 6.13 -18.39 -8.43
C ILE A 403 5.07 -18.69 -7.37
N ILE A 404 4.69 -17.71 -6.53
CA ILE A 404 3.66 -17.91 -5.52
C ILE A 404 2.32 -18.23 -6.20
N ALA A 405 1.93 -17.51 -7.25
CA ALA A 405 0.67 -17.75 -7.95
C ALA A 405 0.57 -19.15 -8.58
N ILE A 406 1.66 -19.69 -9.12
CA ILE A 406 1.71 -21.09 -9.62
C ILE A 406 1.50 -22.08 -8.46
N LEU A 407 2.17 -21.87 -7.32
CA LEU A 407 1.97 -22.68 -6.12
C LEU A 407 0.52 -22.59 -5.60
N CYS A 408 -0.14 -21.44 -5.73
CA CYS A 408 -1.57 -21.29 -5.38
C CYS A 408 -2.48 -22.19 -6.22
N ILE A 409 -2.29 -22.21 -7.54
CA ILE A 409 -3.11 -23.00 -8.46
C ILE A 409 -2.94 -24.50 -8.17
N VAL A 410 -1.70 -24.94 -7.92
CA VAL A 410 -1.41 -26.35 -7.56
C VAL A 410 -2.04 -26.73 -6.21
N PHE A 411 -1.93 -25.86 -5.20
CA PHE A 411 -2.46 -26.15 -3.87
C PHE A 411 -3.99 -26.15 -3.81
N ASP A 412 -4.68 -25.27 -4.54
CA ASP A 412 -6.15 -25.26 -4.58
C ASP A 412 -6.74 -26.54 -5.18
N ILE A 413 -6.14 -27.04 -6.26
CA ILE A 413 -6.51 -28.31 -6.88
C ILE A 413 -6.26 -29.47 -5.92
N TYR A 414 -5.07 -29.53 -5.29
CA TYR A 414 -4.71 -30.54 -4.31
C TYR A 414 -5.69 -30.55 -3.12
N ARG A 415 -5.95 -29.39 -2.52
CA ARG A 415 -6.92 -29.18 -1.43
C ARG A 415 -8.28 -29.73 -1.80
N THR A 416 -8.80 -29.35 -2.97
CA THR A 416 -10.14 -29.75 -3.42
C THR A 416 -10.28 -31.28 -3.52
N ILE A 417 -9.27 -31.96 -4.05
CA ILE A 417 -9.24 -33.44 -4.15
C ILE A 417 -9.13 -34.09 -2.76
N VAL A 418 -8.28 -33.57 -1.87
CA VAL A 418 -8.10 -34.15 -0.52
C VAL A 418 -9.33 -33.96 0.36
N VAL A 419 -9.99 -32.80 0.30
CA VAL A 419 -11.24 -32.51 1.04
C VAL A 419 -12.33 -33.50 0.67
N ASP A 420 -12.58 -33.72 -0.63
CA ASP A 420 -13.65 -34.62 -1.09
C ASP A 420 -13.44 -36.07 -0.60
N ASN A 421 -12.22 -36.58 -0.75
CA ASN A 421 -11.87 -37.93 -0.28
C ASN A 421 -12.02 -38.09 1.25
N LYS A 422 -11.47 -37.17 2.04
CA LYS A 422 -11.55 -37.21 3.52
C LYS A 422 -12.98 -37.01 4.03
N LEU A 423 -13.75 -36.11 3.41
CA LEU A 423 -15.15 -35.89 3.80
C LEU A 423 -16.02 -37.10 3.49
N LYS A 424 -15.78 -37.76 2.35
CA LYS A 424 -16.47 -39.02 1.99
C LYS A 424 -16.18 -40.14 2.98
N GLU A 425 -14.91 -40.34 3.37
CA GLU A 425 -14.52 -41.34 4.37
C GLU A 425 -15.27 -41.16 5.71
N LEU A 426 -15.50 -39.91 6.13
CA LEU A 426 -16.22 -39.54 7.36
C LEU A 426 -17.74 -39.63 7.24
N LEU A 427 -18.29 -39.47 6.03
CA LEU A 427 -19.72 -39.75 5.76
C LEU A 427 -20.00 -41.26 5.81
N ASP A 428 -19.05 -42.08 5.35
CA ASP A 428 -19.13 -43.54 5.45
C ASP A 428 -18.90 -44.04 6.90
N ASN A 429 -18.10 -43.33 7.72
CA ASN A 429 -17.72 -43.74 9.09
C ASN A 429 -17.78 -42.56 10.10
N PRO A 430 -18.98 -42.19 10.60
CA PRO A 430 -19.15 -40.98 11.43
C PRO A 430 -18.56 -41.07 12.85
N ASP A 431 -18.30 -42.27 13.38
CA ASP A 431 -17.71 -42.48 14.72
C ASP A 431 -16.16 -42.46 14.72
N LYS A 432 -15.51 -42.21 13.58
CA LYS A 432 -14.05 -42.13 13.44
C LYS A 432 -13.53 -40.71 13.70
N TYR A 433 -12.30 -40.55 14.21
CA TYR A 433 -11.65 -39.23 14.30
C TYR A 433 -11.50 -38.57 12.90
N ALA A 434 -11.87 -37.30 12.81
CA ALA A 434 -11.81 -36.50 11.60
C ALA A 434 -10.49 -35.74 11.45
N ASP A 435 -9.48 -36.37 10.82
CA ASP A 435 -8.20 -35.70 10.59
C ASP A 435 -8.27 -34.66 9.47
N PHE A 436 -8.31 -33.40 9.89
CA PHE A 436 -8.14 -32.22 9.06
C PHE A 436 -6.94 -31.36 9.50
N GLU A 437 -6.07 -31.84 10.41
CA GLU A 437 -5.04 -30.97 10.99
C GLU A 437 -3.92 -30.67 10.01
N ASN A 438 -3.36 -31.69 9.36
CA ASN A 438 -2.34 -31.54 8.31
C ASN A 438 -2.87 -30.62 7.17
N LEU A 439 -4.11 -30.84 6.72
CA LEU A 439 -4.76 -30.00 5.72
C LEU A 439 -4.91 -28.53 6.19
N SER A 440 -5.38 -28.30 7.42
CA SER A 440 -5.52 -26.95 7.98
C SER A 440 -4.18 -26.26 8.24
N TYR A 441 -3.10 -27.03 8.48
CA TYR A 441 -1.74 -26.51 8.61
C TYR A 441 -1.27 -25.93 7.27
N TRP A 442 -1.35 -26.72 6.20
CA TRP A 442 -1.00 -26.25 4.86
C TRP A 442 -1.90 -25.12 4.39
N GLN A 443 -3.21 -25.18 4.67
CA GLN A 443 -4.13 -24.06 4.40
C GLN A 443 -3.68 -22.77 5.11
N THR A 444 -3.29 -22.85 6.38
CA THR A 444 -2.82 -21.67 7.13
C THR A 444 -1.51 -21.14 6.55
N ARG A 445 -0.56 -22.00 6.15
CA ARG A 445 0.68 -21.58 5.47
C ARG A 445 0.40 -20.97 4.10
N PHE A 446 -0.58 -21.51 3.38
CA PHE A 446 -1.02 -21.03 2.09
C PHE A 446 -1.65 -19.63 2.16
N ASP A 447 -2.57 -19.39 3.10
CA ASP A 447 -3.20 -18.08 3.29
C ASP A 447 -2.15 -17.00 3.68
N ASN A 448 -1.13 -17.36 4.47
CA ASN A 448 0.01 -16.48 4.74
C ASN A 448 0.83 -16.16 3.48
N ALA A 449 1.09 -17.15 2.61
CA ALA A 449 1.80 -16.94 1.35
C ALA A 449 0.99 -16.05 0.38
N ILE A 450 -0.33 -16.23 0.32
CA ILE A 450 -1.26 -15.33 -0.39
C ILE A 450 -1.15 -13.90 0.14
N ALA A 451 -1.23 -13.69 1.45
CA ALA A 451 -1.16 -12.35 2.04
C ALA A 451 0.15 -11.63 1.68
N ILE A 452 1.28 -12.35 1.68
CA ILE A 452 2.59 -11.85 1.26
C ILE A 452 2.61 -11.51 -0.24
N ALA A 453 2.02 -12.35 -1.11
CA ALA A 453 1.92 -12.07 -2.54
C ALA A 453 1.04 -10.84 -2.84
N VAL A 454 -0.08 -10.67 -2.13
CA VAL A 454 -0.94 -9.47 -2.22
C VAL A 454 -0.18 -8.22 -1.77
N PHE A 455 0.59 -8.30 -0.68
CA PHE A 455 1.44 -7.19 -0.22
C PHE A 455 2.48 -6.77 -1.28
N PHE A 456 3.19 -7.73 -1.89
CA PHE A 456 4.10 -7.43 -3.00
C PHE A 456 3.39 -6.88 -4.23
N ALA A 457 2.16 -7.34 -4.53
CA ALA A 457 1.36 -6.81 -5.62
C ALA A 457 0.98 -5.33 -5.40
N TRP A 458 0.64 -4.94 -4.17
CA TRP A 458 0.44 -3.52 -3.83
C TRP A 458 1.73 -2.70 -3.96
N ILE A 459 2.88 -3.23 -3.53
CA ILE A 459 4.19 -2.56 -3.72
C ILE A 459 4.54 -2.39 -5.21
N LYS A 460 4.21 -3.37 -6.07
CA LYS A 460 4.45 -3.28 -7.52
C LYS A 460 3.75 -2.08 -8.18
N ILE A 461 2.69 -1.52 -7.60
CA ILE A 461 2.06 -0.28 -8.12
C ILE A 461 3.07 0.88 -8.16
N PHE A 462 4.07 0.94 -7.25
CA PHE A 462 5.11 1.97 -7.28
C PHE A 462 5.96 1.94 -8.56
N LYS A 463 6.15 0.77 -9.20
CA LYS A 463 6.79 0.59 -10.53
C LYS A 463 6.10 1.43 -11.62
N TYR A 464 4.81 1.71 -11.45
CA TYR A 464 3.95 2.44 -12.39
C TYR A 464 3.51 3.83 -11.89
N ILE A 465 3.73 4.17 -10.62
CA ILE A 465 3.50 5.52 -10.06
C ILE A 465 4.71 6.44 -10.28
N SER A 466 5.88 5.90 -10.66
CA SER A 466 7.10 6.65 -11.00
C SER A 466 7.05 7.48 -12.30
N PHE A 467 5.85 7.91 -12.73
CA PHE A 467 5.67 8.97 -13.74
C PHE A 467 5.52 10.36 -13.11
N ASN A 468 5.28 10.45 -11.80
CA ASN A 468 5.34 11.72 -11.08
C ASN A 468 6.77 12.02 -10.61
N LYS A 469 7.30 13.21 -10.96
CA LYS A 469 8.64 13.67 -10.60
C LYS A 469 8.93 13.56 -9.09
N THR A 470 7.95 13.81 -8.22
CA THR A 470 8.13 13.71 -6.75
C THR A 470 8.22 12.28 -6.24
N MET A 471 7.47 11.34 -6.83
CA MET A 471 7.55 9.91 -6.49
C MET A 471 8.86 9.29 -7.01
N THR A 472 9.28 9.69 -8.20
CA THR A 472 10.59 9.31 -8.76
C THR A 472 11.74 9.88 -7.93
N GLN A 473 11.61 11.09 -7.38
CA GLN A 473 12.55 11.63 -6.40
C GLN A 473 12.66 10.70 -5.19
N LEU A 474 11.54 10.39 -4.50
CA LEU A 474 11.54 9.52 -3.31
C LEU A 474 12.10 8.11 -3.60
N SER A 475 11.74 7.50 -4.74
CA SER A 475 12.28 6.20 -5.13
C SER A 475 13.77 6.26 -5.48
N SER A 476 14.24 7.39 -6.05
CA SER A 476 15.64 7.60 -6.38
C SER A 476 16.48 7.88 -5.12
N THR A 477 15.97 8.64 -4.16
CA THR A 477 16.67 8.94 -2.90
C THR A 477 16.87 7.65 -2.10
N LEU A 478 15.83 6.80 -1.99
CA LEU A 478 15.92 5.49 -1.35
C LEU A 478 16.87 4.54 -2.10
N GLY A 479 16.83 4.53 -3.44
CA GLY A 479 17.73 3.71 -4.25
C GLY A 479 19.21 4.13 -4.17
N LYS A 480 19.49 5.44 -4.06
CA LYS A 480 20.85 5.99 -3.92
C LYS A 480 21.40 5.73 -2.51
N CYS A 481 20.60 5.98 -1.47
CA CYS A 481 21.02 5.80 -0.08
C CYS A 481 21.09 4.33 0.37
N ALA A 482 20.41 3.40 -0.32
CA ALA A 482 20.33 1.98 0.06
C ALA A 482 21.71 1.31 0.30
N LYS A 483 22.75 1.73 -0.44
CA LYS A 483 24.11 1.19 -0.28
C LYS A 483 24.73 1.62 1.06
N ASP A 484 24.68 2.90 1.37
CA ASP A 484 25.31 3.46 2.57
C ASP A 484 24.47 3.13 3.80
N LEU A 485 23.15 3.07 3.64
CA LEU A 485 22.23 2.54 4.64
C LEU A 485 22.47 1.05 4.93
N ALA A 486 22.77 0.22 3.93
CA ALA A 486 23.16 -1.18 4.16
C ALA A 486 24.49 -1.29 4.93
N GLY A 487 25.46 -0.41 4.64
CA GLY A 487 26.69 -0.28 5.43
C GLY A 487 26.43 0.07 6.90
N PHE A 488 25.57 1.07 7.14
CA PHE A 488 25.14 1.45 8.48
C PHE A 488 24.34 0.34 9.18
N ALA A 489 23.47 -0.38 8.46
CA ALA A 489 22.66 -1.46 9.02
C ALA A 489 23.52 -2.58 9.62
N VAL A 490 24.69 -2.89 9.02
CA VAL A 490 25.65 -3.83 9.61
C VAL A 490 26.18 -3.32 10.96
N MET A 491 26.51 -2.03 11.08
CA MET A 491 26.95 -1.43 12.35
C MET A 491 25.83 -1.44 13.40
N PHE A 492 24.59 -1.11 12.99
CA PHE A 492 23.40 -1.20 13.82
C PHE A 492 23.21 -2.64 14.35
N PHE A 493 23.22 -3.65 13.48
CA PHE A 493 22.99 -5.03 13.88
C PHE A 493 24.10 -5.59 14.79
N ILE A 494 25.36 -5.18 14.63
CA ILE A 494 26.43 -5.58 15.55
C ILE A 494 26.13 -5.10 16.98
N ILE A 495 25.72 -3.83 17.13
CA ILE A 495 25.36 -3.26 18.45
C ILE A 495 24.07 -3.91 18.97
N PHE A 496 23.05 -4.04 18.13
CA PHE A 496 21.76 -4.61 18.49
C PHE A 496 21.86 -6.07 18.94
N LEU A 497 22.64 -6.90 18.23
CA LEU A 497 22.88 -8.30 18.59
C LEU A 497 23.74 -8.42 19.86
N ALA A 498 24.68 -7.51 20.11
CA ALA A 498 25.42 -7.45 21.37
C ALA A 498 24.48 -7.16 22.56
N PHE A 499 23.56 -6.20 22.44
CA PHE A 499 22.52 -5.95 23.44
C PHE A 499 21.50 -7.10 23.54
N THR A 500 21.21 -7.81 22.44
CA THR A 500 20.36 -9.02 22.44
C THR A 500 20.99 -10.14 23.26
N GLN A 501 22.27 -10.44 23.01
CA GLN A 501 23.03 -11.46 23.74
C GLN A 501 23.19 -11.08 25.22
N LEU A 502 23.47 -9.81 25.52
CA LEU A 502 23.58 -9.31 26.89
C LEU A 502 22.24 -9.42 27.64
N GLY A 503 21.12 -9.04 27.00
CA GLY A 503 19.79 -9.15 27.60
C GLY A 503 19.36 -10.60 27.85
N TYR A 504 19.63 -11.49 26.89
CA TYR A 504 19.40 -12.92 27.03
C TYR A 504 20.19 -13.52 28.22
N LEU A 505 21.48 -13.19 28.34
CA LEU A 505 22.34 -13.70 29.42
C LEU A 505 22.03 -13.09 30.80
N LEU A 506 21.54 -11.84 30.87
CA LEU A 506 21.21 -11.17 32.14
C LEU A 506 19.79 -11.48 32.65
N PHE A 507 18.81 -11.60 31.75
CA PHE A 507 17.39 -11.61 32.13
C PHE A 507 16.63 -12.86 31.68
N GLY A 508 17.18 -13.69 30.79
CA GLY A 508 16.46 -14.84 30.20
C GLY A 508 16.04 -15.93 31.19
N THR A 509 16.61 -15.97 32.40
CA THR A 509 16.21 -16.88 33.49
C THR A 509 15.07 -16.34 34.37
N GLN A 510 14.68 -15.07 34.23
CA GLN A 510 13.70 -14.38 35.09
C GLN A 510 12.56 -13.74 34.29
N VAL A 511 12.84 -13.19 33.11
CA VAL A 511 11.89 -12.39 32.31
C VAL A 511 11.51 -13.15 31.05
N LYS A 512 10.21 -13.45 30.89
CA LYS A 512 9.69 -14.21 29.74
C LYS A 512 10.04 -13.58 28.39
N ASP A 513 10.06 -12.25 28.32
CA ASP A 513 10.37 -11.50 27.10
C ASP A 513 11.86 -11.62 26.67
N PHE A 514 12.73 -12.15 27.54
CA PHE A 514 14.13 -12.50 27.23
C PHE A 514 14.41 -14.02 27.26
N SER A 515 13.37 -14.86 27.39
CA SER A 515 13.48 -16.33 27.56
C SER A 515 14.29 -17.06 26.50
N ASN A 516 14.16 -16.65 25.24
CA ASN A 516 14.87 -17.20 24.08
C ASN A 516 15.55 -16.06 23.33
N PHE A 517 16.71 -16.30 22.71
CA PHE A 517 17.44 -15.26 21.93
C PHE A 517 16.56 -14.53 20.90
N GLN A 518 15.66 -15.25 20.21
CA GLN A 518 14.70 -14.66 19.27
C GLN A 518 13.65 -13.77 19.95
N ASN A 519 13.21 -14.13 21.16
CA ASN A 519 12.30 -13.30 21.95
C ASN A 519 13.02 -12.02 22.40
N SER A 520 14.24 -12.14 22.94
CA SER A 520 15.10 -11.00 23.30
C SER A 520 15.30 -10.01 22.14
N PHE A 521 15.50 -10.53 20.93
CA PHE A 521 15.65 -9.74 19.70
C PHE A 521 14.39 -8.93 19.38
N PHE A 522 13.20 -9.56 19.43
CA PHE A 522 11.93 -8.84 19.22
C PHE A 522 11.60 -7.87 20.37
N THR A 523 11.91 -8.21 21.61
CA THR A 523 11.73 -7.35 22.79
C THR A 523 12.55 -6.07 22.66
N LEU A 524 13.76 -6.13 22.12
CA LEU A 524 14.55 -4.92 21.83
C LEU A 524 13.96 -4.06 20.71
N PHE A 525 13.26 -4.64 19.73
CA PHE A 525 12.46 -3.86 18.78
C PHE A 525 11.21 -3.25 19.43
N ARG A 526 10.54 -3.94 20.37
CA ARG A 526 9.42 -3.36 21.15
C ARG A 526 9.87 -2.17 22.00
N ILE A 527 11.05 -2.25 22.63
CA ILE A 527 11.66 -1.12 23.36
C ILE A 527 11.91 0.10 22.43
N ILE A 528 12.35 -0.11 21.18
CA ILE A 528 12.50 0.98 20.19
C ILE A 528 11.15 1.61 19.81
N LEU A 529 10.06 0.83 19.81
CA LEU A 529 8.70 1.33 19.58
C LEU A 529 8.05 1.97 20.82
N GLY A 530 8.71 1.90 21.99
CA GLY A 530 8.19 2.42 23.26
C GLY A 530 7.33 1.45 24.07
N ASP A 531 7.27 0.18 23.69
CA ASP A 531 6.55 -0.90 24.39
C ASP A 531 7.53 -1.75 25.22
N PHE A 532 7.52 -1.57 26.55
CA PHE A 532 8.43 -2.26 27.46
C PHE A 532 7.89 -2.31 28.91
N ASP A 533 8.10 -3.44 29.60
CA ASP A 533 7.87 -3.55 31.04
C ASP A 533 9.18 -3.33 31.80
N PHE A 534 9.43 -2.08 32.20
CA PHE A 534 10.61 -1.73 32.99
C PHE A 534 10.64 -2.39 34.37
N HIS A 535 9.48 -2.62 34.99
CA HIS A 535 9.39 -3.19 36.33
C HIS A 535 9.85 -4.65 36.37
N GLN A 536 9.58 -5.44 35.33
CA GLN A 536 10.15 -6.79 35.19
C GLN A 536 11.68 -6.77 35.07
N LEU A 537 12.28 -5.80 34.37
CA LEU A 537 13.74 -5.68 34.28
C LEU A 537 14.38 -5.24 35.62
N GLU A 538 13.77 -4.28 36.33
CA GLU A 538 14.26 -3.86 37.65
C GLU A 538 14.10 -4.99 38.69
N ALA A 539 12.99 -5.73 38.66
CA ALA A 539 12.76 -6.88 39.55
C ALA A 539 13.76 -8.02 39.29
N ALA A 540 14.09 -8.30 38.03
CA ALA A 540 15.07 -9.32 37.65
C ALA A 540 16.50 -8.94 38.04
N ASN A 541 16.90 -7.68 37.88
CA ASN A 541 18.14 -7.16 38.46
C ASN A 541 18.10 -5.65 38.71
N ARG A 542 17.97 -5.27 39.99
CA ARG A 542 17.80 -3.88 40.43
C ARG A 542 18.92 -2.92 40.04
N ILE A 543 20.12 -3.42 39.71
CA ILE A 543 21.27 -2.61 39.29
C ILE A 543 21.47 -2.72 37.77
N LEU A 544 21.57 -3.94 37.24
CA LEU A 544 21.88 -4.14 35.83
C LEU A 544 20.69 -3.90 34.89
N GLY A 545 19.44 -4.09 35.35
CA GLY A 545 18.23 -3.80 34.58
C GLY A 545 18.13 -2.32 34.16
N PRO A 546 18.12 -1.37 35.12
CA PRO A 546 18.11 0.05 34.81
C PRO A 546 19.32 0.52 33.99
N ILE A 547 20.53 0.01 34.27
CA ILE A 547 21.75 0.35 33.51
C ILE A 547 21.66 -0.15 32.07
N TYR A 548 21.26 -1.40 31.86
CA TYR A 548 21.05 -2.00 30.54
C TYR A 548 20.05 -1.20 29.71
N PHE A 549 18.88 -0.91 30.30
CA PHE A 549 17.81 -0.16 29.64
C PHE A 549 18.26 1.25 29.25
N MET A 550 18.85 2.01 30.19
CA MET A 550 19.33 3.37 29.93
C MET A 550 20.43 3.42 28.88
N LEU A 551 21.38 2.47 28.88
CA LEU A 551 22.42 2.38 27.86
C LEU A 551 21.85 2.02 26.48
N PHE A 552 20.94 1.05 26.40
CA PHE A 552 20.30 0.66 25.14
C PHE A 552 19.52 1.82 24.53
N VAL A 553 18.65 2.46 25.33
CA VAL A 553 17.88 3.64 24.90
C VAL A 553 18.81 4.77 24.45
N PHE A 554 19.89 5.04 25.20
CA PHE A 554 20.85 6.08 24.83
C PHE A 554 21.51 5.82 23.47
N PHE A 555 22.09 4.63 23.27
CA PHE A 555 22.77 4.30 22.02
C PHE A 555 21.79 4.25 20.83
N VAL A 556 20.63 3.62 20.97
CA VAL A 556 19.72 3.44 19.83
C VAL A 556 19.01 4.74 19.45
N PHE A 557 18.41 5.47 20.40
CA PHE A 557 17.68 6.69 20.08
C PHE A 557 18.59 7.87 19.75
N PHE A 558 19.59 8.19 20.59
CA PHE A 558 20.39 9.40 20.39
C PHE A 558 21.51 9.24 19.35
N VAL A 559 22.05 8.03 19.16
CA VAL A 559 23.12 7.80 18.17
C VAL A 559 22.56 7.19 16.88
N LEU A 560 21.94 6.01 16.95
CA LEU A 560 21.64 5.22 15.76
C LEU A 560 20.47 5.80 14.93
N ILE A 561 19.36 6.22 15.55
CA ILE A 561 18.24 6.85 14.82
C ILE A 561 18.66 8.20 14.21
N ASN A 562 19.42 9.02 14.92
CA ASN A 562 19.92 10.29 14.38
C ASN A 562 20.90 10.10 13.22
N MET A 563 21.77 9.08 13.28
CA MET A 563 22.67 8.72 12.16
C MET A 563 21.90 8.21 10.94
N PHE A 564 20.86 7.38 11.14
CA PHE A 564 19.96 6.91 10.08
C PHE A 564 19.27 8.08 9.37
N LEU A 565 18.73 9.04 10.13
CA LEU A 565 18.09 10.24 9.60
C LEU A 565 19.08 11.15 8.85
N ALA A 566 20.32 11.28 9.32
CA ALA A 566 21.35 12.08 8.65
C ALA A 566 21.69 11.53 7.25
N ILE A 567 21.92 10.23 7.11
CA ILE A 567 22.22 9.56 5.83
C ILE A 567 21.09 9.78 4.82
N ILE A 568 19.83 9.65 5.27
CA ILE A 568 18.65 9.85 4.42
C ILE A 568 18.49 11.32 4.04
N ASN A 569 18.72 12.27 4.96
CA ASN A 569 18.54 13.70 4.69
C ASN A 569 19.62 14.26 3.73
N ASP A 570 20.85 13.78 3.83
CA ASP A 570 21.96 14.17 2.95
C ASP A 570 21.71 13.69 1.51
N THR A 571 21.51 12.38 1.32
CA THR A 571 21.16 11.79 0.01
C THR A 571 19.83 12.32 -0.56
N TYR A 572 18.86 12.68 0.29
CA TYR A 572 17.65 13.35 -0.16
C TYR A 572 17.92 14.77 -0.69
N SER A 573 18.80 15.51 -0.03
CA SER A 573 19.20 16.86 -0.46
C SER A 573 20.00 16.83 -1.76
N GLU A 574 20.89 15.84 -1.91
CA GLU A 574 21.67 15.59 -3.12
C GLU A 574 20.77 15.28 -4.33
N VAL A 575 19.87 14.29 -4.23
CA VAL A 575 18.94 13.95 -5.33
C VAL A 575 17.95 15.08 -5.63
N LYS A 576 17.56 15.88 -4.63
CA LYS A 576 16.78 17.10 -4.86
C LYS A 576 17.55 18.11 -5.71
N GLY A 577 18.86 18.21 -5.55
CA GLY A 577 19.75 18.98 -6.42
C GLY A 577 19.83 18.39 -7.83
N ASP A 578 20.11 17.09 -7.97
CA ASP A 578 20.15 16.37 -9.25
C ASP A 578 18.86 16.62 -10.07
N MET A 579 17.70 16.50 -9.43
CA MET A 579 16.39 16.67 -10.08
C MET A 579 15.96 18.12 -10.29
N ALA A 580 16.63 19.10 -9.68
CA ALA A 580 16.50 20.51 -10.05
C ALA A 580 17.26 20.83 -11.34
N ASN A 581 18.43 20.19 -11.54
CA ASN A 581 19.26 20.34 -12.73
C ASN A 581 18.70 19.58 -13.95
N GLN A 582 17.94 18.50 -13.73
CA GLN A 582 17.21 17.83 -14.81
C GLN A 582 16.07 18.70 -15.34
N LYS A 583 16.16 19.07 -16.63
CA LYS A 583 15.06 19.68 -17.39
C LYS A 583 13.80 18.86 -17.19
N ASN A 584 12.69 19.50 -16.83
CA ASN A 584 11.41 18.82 -16.63
C ASN A 584 11.06 17.98 -17.86
N GLU A 585 10.96 16.67 -17.67
CA GLU A 585 10.34 15.81 -18.68
C GLU A 585 8.87 16.20 -18.85
N PHE A 586 8.32 15.95 -20.04
CA PHE A 586 6.91 16.20 -20.35
C PHE A 586 6.04 15.53 -19.28
N GLU A 587 5.38 16.35 -18.46
CA GLU A 587 4.52 15.80 -17.42
C GLU A 587 3.34 15.07 -18.06
N MET A 588 2.86 14.04 -17.36
CA MET A 588 1.60 13.38 -17.70
C MET A 588 0.45 14.41 -17.81
N THR A 589 0.52 15.46 -16.99
CA THR A 589 -0.29 16.69 -17.02
C THR A 589 -0.37 17.29 -18.41
N ASP A 590 0.75 17.48 -19.12
CA ASP A 590 0.78 18.08 -20.46
C ASP A 590 0.29 17.13 -21.56
N TYR A 591 0.48 15.81 -21.41
CA TYR A 591 -0.10 14.84 -22.34
C TYR A 591 -1.63 14.78 -22.20
N PHE A 592 -2.15 14.68 -20.97
CA PHE A 592 -3.58 14.73 -20.71
C PHE A 592 -4.19 16.08 -21.09
N LYS A 593 -3.50 17.21 -20.82
CA LYS A 593 -3.92 18.55 -21.25
C LYS A 593 -3.94 18.67 -22.77
N ARG A 594 -2.98 18.09 -23.52
CA ARG A 594 -3.05 18.01 -24.99
C ARG A 594 -4.18 17.12 -25.49
N GLY A 595 -4.50 16.03 -24.81
CA GLY A 595 -5.64 15.17 -25.12
C GLY A 595 -6.98 15.86 -24.87
N TYR A 596 -7.12 16.51 -23.71
CA TYR A 596 -8.28 17.30 -23.31
C TYR A 596 -8.49 18.50 -24.24
N MET A 597 -7.43 19.27 -24.52
CA MET A 597 -7.49 20.38 -25.50
C MET A 597 -7.93 19.86 -26.87
N LYS A 598 -7.34 18.78 -27.42
CA LYS A 598 -7.82 18.19 -28.69
C LYS A 598 -9.28 17.72 -28.67
N MET A 599 -9.84 17.37 -27.49
CA MET A 599 -11.25 17.02 -27.34
C MET A 599 -12.14 18.26 -27.26
N VAL A 600 -11.72 19.28 -26.51
CA VAL A 600 -12.36 20.60 -26.40
C VAL A 600 -12.34 21.32 -27.76
N ASP A 601 -11.20 21.36 -28.46
CA ASP A 601 -11.06 21.91 -29.81
C ASP A 601 -12.03 21.25 -30.80
N LYS A 602 -12.23 19.92 -30.68
CA LYS A 602 -13.17 19.16 -31.53
C LYS A 602 -14.64 19.43 -31.18
N LEU A 603 -14.95 19.75 -29.92
CA LEU A 603 -16.29 20.16 -29.49
C LEU A 603 -16.57 21.63 -29.84
N ASN A 604 -15.56 22.51 -29.72
CA ASN A 604 -15.61 23.89 -30.20
C ASN A 604 -15.84 23.92 -31.72
N PHE A 605 -15.09 23.16 -32.51
CA PHE A 605 -15.31 23.10 -33.96
C PHE A 605 -16.71 22.62 -34.36
N LYS A 606 -17.32 21.71 -33.58
CA LYS A 606 -18.75 21.36 -33.75
C LYS A 606 -19.68 22.51 -33.37
N ARG A 607 -19.45 23.14 -32.21
CA ARG A 607 -20.21 24.28 -31.69
C ARG A 607 -20.22 25.43 -32.70
N ASP A 608 -19.04 25.76 -33.22
CA ASP A 608 -18.83 26.84 -34.19
C ASP A 608 -19.52 26.53 -35.51
N LYS A 609 -19.45 25.28 -36.03
CA LYS A 609 -20.24 24.86 -37.19
C LYS A 609 -21.75 25.08 -36.97
N ILE A 610 -22.31 24.66 -35.83
CA ILE A 610 -23.73 24.87 -35.50
C ILE A 610 -24.07 26.36 -35.39
N VAL A 611 -23.23 27.15 -34.72
CA VAL A 611 -23.43 28.59 -34.55
C VAL A 611 -23.38 29.34 -35.89
N ASP A 612 -22.52 28.93 -36.83
CA ASP A 612 -22.44 29.57 -38.14
C ASP A 612 -23.61 29.20 -39.06
N ILE A 613 -24.14 27.97 -38.98
CA ILE A 613 -25.40 27.59 -39.66
C ILE A 613 -26.59 28.35 -39.04
N GLN A 614 -26.64 28.47 -37.71
CA GLN A 614 -27.68 29.22 -36.98
C GLN A 614 -27.61 30.75 -37.23
N LYS A 615 -26.44 31.29 -37.63
CA LYS A 615 -26.30 32.66 -38.14
C LYS A 615 -26.70 32.79 -39.61
N ALA A 616 -26.36 31.82 -40.46
CA ALA A 616 -26.79 31.80 -41.86
C ALA A 616 -28.33 31.89 -41.94
N LEU A 617 -29.03 31.11 -41.10
CA LEU A 617 -30.49 31.13 -40.95
C LEU A 617 -31.08 32.47 -40.44
N LYS A 618 -30.25 33.47 -40.13
CA LYS A 618 -30.65 34.81 -39.68
C LYS A 618 -30.10 35.94 -40.55
N HIS A 619 -29.32 35.61 -41.58
CA HIS A 619 -28.61 36.57 -42.43
C HIS A 619 -28.65 36.24 -43.93
N ALA A 620 -29.10 35.03 -44.31
CA ALA A 620 -29.20 34.63 -45.71
C ALA A 620 -30.41 35.25 -46.42
N ASP A 621 -31.52 35.55 -45.71
CA ASP A 621 -32.66 36.31 -46.25
C ASP A 621 -32.20 37.72 -46.64
N ILE A 622 -31.88 37.90 -47.92
CA ILE A 622 -31.39 39.15 -48.51
C ILE A 622 -32.56 39.96 -49.12
N ASN A 623 -33.66 39.29 -49.47
CA ASN A 623 -34.76 39.82 -50.25
C ASN A 623 -36.00 40.24 -49.42
N GLN A 624 -36.09 39.82 -48.15
CA GLN A 624 -37.15 40.06 -47.17
C GLN A 624 -38.52 39.39 -47.45
N ASP A 625 -38.58 38.32 -48.26
CA ASP A 625 -39.81 37.56 -48.53
C ASP A 625 -40.11 36.45 -47.50
N LYS A 626 -39.19 36.20 -46.56
CA LYS A 626 -39.18 35.15 -45.52
C LYS A 626 -38.95 33.71 -45.99
N GLN A 627 -38.83 33.49 -47.30
CA GLN A 627 -38.41 32.23 -47.86
C GLN A 627 -36.87 32.22 -47.93
N LEU A 628 -36.26 31.04 -47.90
CA LEU A 628 -34.80 30.93 -47.89
C LEU A 628 -34.38 29.95 -48.98
N ASP A 629 -34.04 30.52 -50.14
CA ASP A 629 -33.70 29.74 -51.32
C ASP A 629 -32.32 29.07 -51.20
N PHE A 630 -32.07 28.09 -52.08
CA PHE A 630 -30.80 27.38 -52.10
C PHE A 630 -29.59 28.27 -52.46
N GLU A 631 -29.78 29.35 -53.23
CA GLU A 631 -28.69 30.13 -53.81
C GLU A 631 -28.16 31.19 -52.82
N GLU A 632 -29.03 31.90 -52.09
CA GLU A 632 -28.72 32.79 -50.97
C GLU A 632 -28.10 32.02 -49.79
N TRP A 633 -28.69 30.87 -49.41
CA TRP A 633 -28.14 29.95 -48.40
C TRP A 633 -26.72 29.51 -48.73
N ARG A 634 -26.51 29.10 -49.99
CA ARG A 634 -25.22 28.67 -50.50
C ARG A 634 -24.23 29.82 -50.56
N GLN A 635 -24.66 31.03 -50.94
CA GLN A 635 -23.78 32.19 -50.99
C GLN A 635 -23.23 32.54 -49.59
N ASP A 636 -24.08 32.66 -48.57
CA ASP A 636 -23.63 32.97 -47.21
C ASP A 636 -22.74 31.85 -46.62
N LEU A 637 -23.16 30.58 -46.66
CA LEU A 637 -22.34 29.46 -46.17
C LEU A 637 -21.00 29.30 -46.92
N LYS A 638 -20.94 29.64 -48.21
CA LYS A 638 -19.70 29.62 -48.99
C LYS A 638 -18.74 30.74 -48.62
N THR A 639 -19.23 31.92 -48.21
CA THR A 639 -18.34 32.95 -47.58
C THR A 639 -17.78 32.50 -46.24
N ARG A 640 -18.49 31.62 -45.52
CA ARG A 640 -18.03 30.98 -44.28
C ARG A 640 -17.12 29.76 -44.50
N GLY A 641 -16.81 29.42 -45.75
CA GLY A 641 -15.84 28.36 -46.09
C GLY A 641 -16.39 26.93 -46.15
N TYR A 642 -17.71 26.75 -46.20
CA TYR A 642 -18.30 25.42 -46.42
C TYR A 642 -18.16 24.99 -47.89
N ALA A 643 -18.00 23.69 -48.12
CA ALA A 643 -17.95 23.13 -49.48
C ALA A 643 -19.37 22.96 -50.06
N ASP A 644 -19.54 23.21 -51.37
CA ASP A 644 -20.86 23.12 -52.05
C ASP A 644 -21.60 21.80 -51.74
N GLY A 645 -20.91 20.66 -51.69
CA GLY A 645 -21.51 19.37 -51.36
C GLY A 645 -21.83 19.14 -49.87
N GLU A 646 -21.22 19.89 -48.93
CA GLU A 646 -21.71 19.93 -47.54
C GLU A 646 -23.00 20.75 -47.44
N ILE A 647 -23.11 21.84 -48.22
CA ILE A 647 -24.27 22.73 -48.26
C ILE A 647 -25.48 22.01 -48.87
N GLU A 648 -25.30 21.39 -50.03
CA GLU A 648 -26.35 20.64 -50.75
C GLU A 648 -26.89 19.47 -49.90
N ALA A 649 -26.00 18.70 -49.26
CA ALA A 649 -26.39 17.60 -48.38
C ALA A 649 -27.04 18.05 -47.05
N LEU A 650 -26.79 19.28 -46.60
CA LEU A 650 -27.48 19.86 -45.45
C LEU A 650 -28.89 20.36 -45.83
N PHE A 651 -29.02 21.01 -46.98
CA PHE A 651 -30.29 21.57 -47.47
C PHE A 651 -31.29 20.44 -47.78
N ALA A 652 -30.90 19.47 -48.61
CA ALA A 652 -31.69 18.30 -49.01
C ALA A 652 -31.97 17.28 -47.88
N LYS A 653 -31.63 17.62 -46.62
CA LYS A 653 -32.01 16.88 -45.41
C LYS A 653 -33.28 17.46 -44.76
N TYR A 654 -33.57 18.74 -44.99
CA TYR A 654 -34.67 19.45 -44.34
C TYR A 654 -35.79 19.84 -45.31
N ASP A 655 -35.42 20.21 -46.55
CA ASP A 655 -36.26 20.22 -47.77
C ASP A 655 -36.98 18.86 -47.92
N MET A 656 -38.31 18.84 -47.76
CA MET A 656 -39.12 17.61 -47.80
C MET A 656 -40.03 17.46 -49.02
N ASP A 657 -40.34 18.53 -49.76
CA ASP A 657 -41.16 18.46 -50.97
C ASP A 657 -40.36 18.60 -52.27
N GLY A 658 -39.10 19.03 -52.20
CA GLY A 658 -38.14 19.08 -53.29
C GLY A 658 -38.16 20.37 -54.10
N ASP A 659 -38.82 21.44 -53.64
CA ASP A 659 -38.97 22.70 -54.39
C ASP A 659 -37.71 23.59 -54.41
N ARG A 660 -36.72 23.29 -53.56
CA ARG A 660 -35.44 24.00 -53.32
C ARG A 660 -35.54 25.33 -52.55
N VAL A 661 -36.59 25.50 -51.74
CA VAL A 661 -36.82 26.68 -50.90
C VAL A 661 -37.19 26.21 -49.48
N LEU A 662 -36.43 26.62 -48.46
CA LEU A 662 -36.78 26.27 -47.07
C LEU A 662 -37.93 27.16 -46.59
N ASP A 663 -39.11 26.56 -46.41
CA ASP A 663 -40.32 27.24 -45.92
C ASP A 663 -40.26 27.59 -44.41
N GLU A 664 -41.19 28.39 -43.90
CA GLU A 664 -41.23 28.80 -42.48
C GLU A 664 -41.36 27.59 -41.53
N SER A 665 -41.98 26.49 -41.96
CA SER A 665 -42.10 25.26 -41.16
C SER A 665 -40.80 24.44 -41.12
N GLU A 666 -40.07 24.37 -42.23
CA GLU A 666 -38.82 23.65 -42.37
C GLU A 666 -37.64 24.41 -41.78
N GLN A 667 -37.56 25.72 -41.96
CA GLN A 667 -36.63 26.60 -41.23
C GLN A 667 -36.79 26.42 -39.72
N LYS A 668 -38.03 26.36 -39.23
CA LYS A 668 -38.35 26.19 -37.80
C LYS A 668 -38.00 24.79 -37.28
N LYS A 669 -38.17 23.75 -38.10
CA LYS A 669 -37.75 22.37 -37.82
C LYS A 669 -36.21 22.24 -37.77
N LEU A 670 -35.52 22.80 -38.76
CA LEU A 670 -34.06 22.90 -38.82
C LEU A 670 -33.51 23.68 -37.61
N GLN A 671 -34.13 24.82 -37.26
CA GLN A 671 -33.76 25.61 -36.08
C GLN A 671 -33.99 24.84 -34.77
N ALA A 672 -35.08 24.08 -34.65
CA ALA A 672 -35.35 23.27 -33.47
C ALA A 672 -34.32 22.14 -33.29
N ASP A 673 -33.94 21.44 -34.36
CA ASP A 673 -32.90 20.40 -34.31
C ASP A 673 -31.51 20.99 -34.04
N LEU A 674 -31.16 22.14 -34.64
CA LEU A 674 -29.89 22.84 -34.33
C LEU A 674 -29.83 23.31 -32.87
N ASN A 675 -30.91 23.89 -32.34
CA ASN A 675 -30.97 24.31 -30.93
C ASN A 675 -30.82 23.09 -29.99
N LYS A 676 -31.43 21.97 -30.33
CA LYS A 676 -31.36 20.70 -29.58
C LYS A 676 -29.96 20.07 -29.62
N GLU A 677 -29.27 20.12 -30.76
CA GLU A 677 -27.87 19.67 -30.88
C GLU A 677 -26.91 20.64 -30.17
N GLN A 678 -27.16 21.95 -30.23
CA GLN A 678 -26.44 23.00 -29.49
C GLN A 678 -26.57 22.79 -27.97
N ASP A 679 -27.77 22.46 -27.47
CA ASP A 679 -28.03 22.17 -26.06
C ASP A 679 -27.37 20.85 -25.58
N ALA A 680 -27.30 19.84 -26.44
CA ALA A 680 -26.56 18.61 -26.15
C ALA A 680 -25.05 18.92 -26.02
N LEU A 681 -24.50 19.68 -26.96
CA LEU A 681 -23.10 20.15 -26.92
C LEU A 681 -22.81 21.07 -25.73
N ASN A 682 -23.72 21.97 -25.37
CA ASN A 682 -23.60 22.79 -24.16
C ASN A 682 -23.49 21.92 -22.90
N LYS A 683 -24.33 20.89 -22.77
CA LYS A 683 -24.33 19.97 -21.61
C LYS A 683 -23.08 19.08 -21.57
N GLU A 684 -22.60 18.60 -22.72
CA GLU A 684 -21.33 17.86 -22.83
C GLU A 684 -20.14 18.76 -22.44
N TYR A 685 -20.13 20.02 -22.90
CA TYR A 685 -19.11 21.02 -22.60
C TYR A 685 -19.10 21.42 -21.12
N GLU A 686 -20.26 21.72 -20.52
CA GLU A 686 -20.38 21.98 -19.08
C GLU A 686 -19.91 20.81 -18.22
N HIS A 687 -20.22 19.57 -18.63
CA HIS A 687 -19.77 18.37 -17.92
C HIS A 687 -18.25 18.24 -17.97
N LEU A 688 -17.62 18.58 -19.10
CA LEU A 688 -16.17 18.62 -19.24
C LEU A 688 -15.54 19.73 -18.38
N GLU A 689 -16.04 20.96 -18.40
CA GLU A 689 -15.52 22.04 -17.53
C GLU A 689 -15.63 21.71 -16.04
N LYS A 690 -16.77 21.12 -15.61
CA LYS A 690 -16.98 20.64 -14.24
C LYS A 690 -16.04 19.50 -13.86
N SER A 691 -15.59 18.68 -14.83
CA SER A 691 -14.59 17.62 -14.62
C SER A 691 -13.13 18.12 -14.63
N GLY A 692 -12.82 19.16 -15.40
CA GLY A 692 -11.44 19.60 -15.66
C GLY A 692 -10.83 20.52 -14.60
N ASN A 693 -11.64 21.12 -13.73
CA ASN A 693 -11.19 22.22 -12.87
C ASN A 693 -10.82 21.82 -11.43
N ARG A 694 -9.70 21.11 -11.26
CA ARG A 694 -8.83 21.16 -10.06
C ARG A 694 -7.46 20.51 -10.34
N PRO A 695 -6.34 21.01 -9.77
CA PRO A 695 -6.21 22.13 -8.85
C PRO A 695 -5.43 23.34 -9.41
N GLY A 696 -5.80 24.55 -8.96
CA GLY A 696 -4.83 25.62 -8.67
C GLY A 696 -4.25 26.44 -9.83
N THR A 697 -5.02 27.40 -10.35
CA THR A 697 -4.54 28.79 -10.57
C THR A 697 -5.73 29.71 -10.87
N ALA A 698 -5.68 30.97 -10.41
CA ALA A 698 -6.77 31.92 -10.60
C ALA A 698 -6.45 32.97 -11.66
N ARG A 699 -7.39 33.23 -12.59
CA ARG A 699 -7.86 34.60 -12.93
C ARG A 699 -8.94 34.68 -14.02
N ARG A 700 -9.78 35.72 -13.86
CA ARG A 700 -10.51 36.47 -14.91
C ARG A 700 -11.51 35.72 -15.79
N SER A 701 -12.75 35.64 -15.31
CA SER A 701 -13.92 35.85 -16.17
C SER A 701 -13.96 37.29 -16.69
N SER A 702 -14.44 37.48 -17.93
CA SER A 702 -14.71 38.81 -18.51
C SER A 702 -16.18 39.15 -18.35
N SER A 703 -16.50 40.44 -18.17
CA SER A 703 -17.89 40.89 -18.04
C SER A 703 -18.64 40.84 -19.37
N ARG A 704 -19.94 40.56 -19.29
CA ARG A 704 -20.94 41.07 -20.24
C ARG A 704 -22.21 41.42 -19.48
N VAL A 705 -22.81 42.54 -19.85
CA VAL A 705 -23.99 43.13 -19.20
C VAL A 705 -25.18 42.97 -20.13
N SER A 706 -26.36 42.75 -19.57
CA SER A 706 -27.66 43.00 -20.22
C SER A 706 -28.63 43.53 -19.16
N PHE A 707 -29.55 44.40 -19.58
CA PHE A 707 -30.55 45.09 -18.75
C PHE A 707 -31.91 45.00 -19.44
N ASN A 708 -33.00 44.84 -18.66
CA ASN A 708 -34.41 45.16 -19.01
C ASN A 708 -35.04 44.44 -20.22
N ASP A 709 -36.37 44.39 -20.42
CA ASP A 709 -37.59 44.82 -19.68
C ASP A 709 -38.45 43.53 -19.39
N ASP A 710 -39.44 43.39 -18.49
CA ASP A 710 -40.50 44.21 -17.83
C ASP A 710 -41.93 44.05 -18.43
N SER A 711 -42.96 44.16 -17.56
CA SER A 711 -44.43 44.23 -17.77
C SER A 711 -45.27 42.96 -18.10
N GLY A 712 -46.54 42.97 -17.65
CA GLY A 712 -47.64 41.99 -17.88
C GLY A 712 -47.88 41.00 -16.71
N GLU A 713 -48.92 41.11 -15.85
CA GLU A 713 -50.40 40.95 -16.06
C GLU A 713 -50.84 39.49 -16.34
N ASP A 714 -51.87 38.91 -15.70
CA ASP A 714 -52.63 39.25 -14.47
C ASP A 714 -53.50 38.04 -14.01
N SER A 715 -54.40 38.24 -13.02
CA SER A 715 -55.60 37.41 -12.64
C SER A 715 -55.44 36.11 -11.81
N ASP A 716 -55.82 36.21 -10.53
CA ASP A 716 -56.99 35.59 -9.85
C ASP A 716 -57.35 34.10 -10.04
N ASP A 717 -57.53 33.34 -8.95
CA ASP A 717 -58.87 33.19 -8.32
C ASP A 717 -58.86 32.49 -6.91
N GLU A 718 -59.99 32.57 -6.19
CA GLU A 718 -60.32 32.05 -4.84
C GLU A 718 -60.80 30.55 -4.84
N ASP A 719 -61.04 29.77 -3.75
CA ASP A 719 -60.85 29.83 -2.27
C ASP A 719 -60.98 28.37 -1.68
N SER A 720 -60.61 28.19 -0.40
CA SER A 720 -60.93 27.16 0.63
C SER A 720 -61.10 25.66 0.33
N GLY A 721 -60.58 24.83 1.26
CA GLY A 721 -60.86 23.38 1.30
C GLY A 721 -60.00 22.56 2.26
N THR A 722 -60.21 22.66 3.58
CA THR A 722 -59.40 21.90 4.56
C THR A 722 -59.84 20.44 4.70
N LYS A 723 -58.86 19.51 4.71
CA LYS A 723 -58.95 18.21 5.38
C LYS A 723 -57.58 17.57 5.59
N SER A 724 -57.44 16.80 6.66
CA SER A 724 -56.19 16.20 7.11
C SER A 724 -56.25 14.68 7.14
N SER A 725 -55.19 14.01 6.67
CA SER A 725 -54.63 12.80 7.31
C SER A 725 -53.34 12.34 6.63
N ARG A 726 -52.44 11.74 7.42
CA ARG A 726 -51.10 11.30 7.03
C ARG A 726 -51.12 10.16 5.99
N SER A 727 -50.23 10.25 5.01
CA SER A 727 -49.41 9.10 4.57
C SER A 727 -48.02 9.59 4.19
N GLY A 728 -46.98 9.08 4.85
CA GLY A 728 -45.62 9.60 4.75
C GLY A 728 -44.76 8.82 3.77
N ARG A 729 -44.50 9.38 2.57
CA ARG A 729 -43.44 8.93 1.66
C ARG A 729 -42.47 10.09 1.46
N ALA A 730 -41.22 9.92 1.91
CA ALA A 730 -40.27 11.02 1.95
C ALA A 730 -39.80 11.44 0.55
N SER A 731 -39.98 12.72 0.24
CA SER A 731 -39.35 13.40 -0.90
C SER A 731 -38.49 14.55 -0.36
N ASN A 732 -37.15 14.39 -0.41
CA ASN A 732 -36.22 15.47 -0.06
C ASN A 732 -36.21 16.54 -1.18
N GLY A 733 -37.17 17.45 -1.12
CA GLY A 733 -37.18 18.69 -1.90
C GLY A 733 -37.19 19.88 -0.95
N VAL A 734 -36.17 20.73 -1.03
CA VAL A 734 -36.13 22.04 -0.35
C VAL A 734 -37.16 22.95 -1.00
N SER A 735 -37.92 23.75 -0.23
CA SER A 735 -38.93 24.62 -0.84
C SER A 735 -38.28 25.75 -1.65
N TYR A 736 -39.00 26.30 -2.64
CA TYR A 736 -38.49 27.42 -3.44
C TYR A 736 -38.23 28.67 -2.57
N GLU A 737 -39.02 28.87 -1.52
CA GLU A 737 -38.80 29.96 -0.55
C GLU A 737 -37.54 29.73 0.30
N GLU A 738 -37.34 28.51 0.80
CA GLU A 738 -36.10 28.13 1.51
C GLU A 738 -34.88 28.28 0.60
N PHE A 739 -34.98 27.87 -0.67
CA PHE A 739 -33.92 28.00 -1.66
C PHE A 739 -33.59 29.47 -1.96
N THR A 740 -34.58 30.35 -2.18
CA THR A 740 -34.32 31.78 -2.41
C THR A 740 -33.82 32.51 -1.16
N VAL A 741 -34.20 32.08 0.05
CA VAL A 741 -33.63 32.58 1.32
C VAL A 741 -32.19 32.10 1.49
N LEU A 742 -31.88 30.85 1.11
CA LEU A 742 -30.52 30.30 1.14
C LEU A 742 -29.61 30.99 0.10
N SER A 743 -30.08 31.19 -1.13
CA SER A 743 -29.40 31.98 -2.17
C SER A 743 -29.05 33.37 -1.64
N ARG A 744 -30.04 34.12 -1.13
CA ARG A 744 -29.83 35.45 -0.53
C ARG A 744 -28.92 35.47 0.71
N ARG A 745 -28.58 34.31 1.30
CA ARG A 745 -27.52 34.17 2.32
C ARG A 745 -26.17 33.84 1.68
N VAL A 746 -26.14 32.99 0.66
CA VAL A 746 -24.94 32.67 -0.14
C VAL A 746 -24.40 33.93 -0.82
N ASP A 747 -25.23 34.77 -1.45
CA ASP A 747 -24.80 36.01 -2.12
C ASP A 747 -24.07 36.96 -1.15
N ARG A 748 -24.59 37.10 0.08
CA ARG A 748 -23.95 37.90 1.15
C ARG A 748 -22.65 37.28 1.65
N MET A 749 -22.58 35.95 1.64
CA MET A 749 -21.37 35.21 2.00
C MET A 749 -20.31 35.30 0.90
N GLU A 750 -20.69 35.31 -0.37
CA GLU A 750 -19.79 35.55 -1.49
C GLU A 750 -19.20 36.97 -1.43
N HIS A 751 -20.01 37.99 -1.15
CA HIS A 751 -19.52 39.36 -0.96
C HIS A 751 -18.55 39.50 0.22
N SER A 752 -18.79 38.80 1.34
CA SER A 752 -17.87 38.84 2.49
C SER A 752 -16.59 38.02 2.22
N ILE A 753 -16.69 36.88 1.54
CA ILE A 753 -15.55 36.10 1.04
C ILE A 753 -14.73 36.93 0.05
N GLY A 754 -15.33 37.67 -0.87
CA GLY A 754 -14.62 38.56 -1.80
C GLY A 754 -13.81 39.64 -1.08
N SER A 755 -14.36 40.22 0.00
CA SER A 755 -13.63 41.15 0.87
C SER A 755 -12.46 40.48 1.61
N ILE A 756 -12.62 39.22 2.02
CA ILE A 756 -11.56 38.43 2.68
C ILE A 756 -10.47 38.04 1.68
N VAL A 757 -10.82 37.57 0.48
CA VAL A 757 -9.87 37.24 -0.61
C VAL A 757 -9.08 38.47 -1.03
N SER A 758 -9.71 39.64 -1.18
CA SER A 758 -9.01 40.89 -1.46
C SER A 758 -7.98 41.27 -0.37
N LYS A 759 -8.28 41.00 0.90
CA LYS A 759 -7.33 41.18 2.01
C LYS A 759 -6.22 40.12 2.01
N ILE A 760 -6.52 38.88 1.63
CA ILE A 760 -5.53 37.80 1.48
C ILE A 760 -4.56 38.12 0.34
N ASP A 761 -5.05 38.55 -0.83
CA ASP A 761 -4.21 39.01 -1.94
C ASP A 761 -3.29 40.18 -1.52
N ALA A 762 -3.83 41.16 -0.78
CA ALA A 762 -3.04 42.27 -0.25
C ALA A 762 -1.97 41.82 0.77
N VAL A 763 -2.22 40.75 1.53
CA VAL A 763 -1.25 40.13 2.45
C VAL A 763 -0.22 39.30 1.69
N LEU A 764 -0.62 38.55 0.66
CA LEU A 764 0.28 37.76 -0.20
C LEU A 764 1.26 38.66 -0.96
N VAL A 765 0.78 39.77 -1.56
CA VAL A 765 1.64 40.77 -2.21
C VAL A 765 2.61 41.41 -1.22
N LYS A 766 2.19 41.66 0.04
CA LYS A 766 3.10 42.14 1.09
C LYS A 766 4.11 41.08 1.53
N LEU A 767 3.73 39.80 1.59
CA LEU A 767 4.64 38.69 1.90
C LEU A 767 5.68 38.51 0.80
N GLU A 768 5.27 38.50 -0.47
CA GLU A 768 6.17 38.40 -1.63
C GLU A 768 7.15 39.59 -1.69
N ALA A 769 6.67 40.82 -1.42
CA ALA A 769 7.52 41.99 -1.31
C ALA A 769 8.52 41.89 -0.14
N MET A 770 8.07 41.41 1.03
CA MET A 770 8.94 41.21 2.21
C MET A 770 9.94 40.07 2.00
N GLU A 771 9.60 39.03 1.25
CA GLU A 771 10.50 37.92 0.91
C GLU A 771 11.56 38.37 -0.11
N LYS A 772 11.16 39.11 -1.16
CA LYS A 772 12.09 39.78 -2.08
C LYS A 772 13.01 40.77 -1.37
N ALA A 773 12.52 41.50 -0.36
CA ALA A 773 13.36 42.33 0.51
C ALA A 773 14.35 41.49 1.34
N LYS A 774 13.92 40.39 1.94
CA LYS A 774 14.83 39.47 2.68
C LYS A 774 15.89 38.83 1.79
N LEU A 775 15.55 38.48 0.55
CA LEU A 775 16.52 37.98 -0.45
C LEU A 775 17.55 39.05 -0.80
N LYS A 776 17.13 40.29 -1.13
CA LYS A 776 18.05 41.41 -1.35
C LYS A 776 18.96 41.68 -0.14
N ARG A 777 18.43 41.63 1.08
CA ARG A 777 19.22 41.79 2.32
C ARG A 777 20.27 40.69 2.50
N ARG A 778 20.01 39.46 2.06
CA ARG A 778 21.03 38.39 2.02
C ARG A 778 22.08 38.64 0.93
N GLU A 779 21.69 39.11 -0.25
CA GLU A 779 22.62 39.42 -1.33
C GLU A 779 23.55 40.61 -1.01
N THR A 780 23.04 41.68 -0.40
CA THR A 780 23.88 42.82 0.01
C THR A 780 24.81 42.45 1.15
N MET A 781 24.33 41.71 2.15
CA MET A 781 25.15 41.25 3.27
C MET A 781 26.21 40.21 2.84
N GLY A 782 25.93 39.38 1.83
CA GLY A 782 26.92 38.53 1.17
C GLY A 782 28.02 39.34 0.50
N LYS A 783 27.66 40.32 -0.33
CA LYS A 783 28.62 41.21 -1.01
C LYS A 783 29.49 42.03 -0.05
N ILE A 784 28.98 42.36 1.14
CA ILE A 784 29.77 43.00 2.21
C ILE A 784 30.80 42.02 2.79
N LEU A 785 30.47 40.74 2.99
CA LEU A 785 31.48 39.73 3.36
C LEU A 785 32.52 39.55 2.26
N ASP A 786 32.10 39.36 1.00
CA ASP A 786 33.00 39.13 -0.13
C ASP A 786 34.03 40.27 -0.26
N SER A 787 33.57 41.53 -0.21
CA SER A 787 34.39 42.76 -0.22
C SER A 787 35.43 42.84 0.92
N ILE A 788 35.15 42.22 2.08
CA ILE A 788 36.07 42.18 3.23
C ILE A 788 37.03 40.98 3.12
N THR A 789 36.67 39.91 2.39
CA THR A 789 37.59 38.81 2.06
C THR A 789 38.62 39.17 0.99
N GLU A 790 38.29 40.08 0.05
CA GLU A 790 39.24 40.55 -0.98
C GLU A 790 40.30 41.54 -0.46
N THR A 791 40.18 42.04 0.78
CA THR A 791 41.12 43.03 1.36
C THR A 791 42.15 42.38 2.29
N ASP A 792 43.14 41.70 1.72
CA ASP A 792 44.33 41.23 2.45
C ASP A 792 45.31 42.36 2.74
N GLY A 793 45.61 42.57 4.03
CA GLY A 793 46.62 43.54 4.50
C GLY A 793 46.32 44.21 5.84
N ASN A 794 45.03 44.37 6.22
CA ASN A 794 44.63 44.99 7.49
C ASN A 794 44.46 43.96 8.63
N SER A 795 44.68 44.41 9.87
CA SER A 795 44.47 43.61 11.08
C SER A 795 42.99 43.31 11.33
N ASP A 796 42.71 42.18 12.00
CA ASP A 796 41.35 41.68 12.23
C ASP A 796 40.45 42.65 13.02
N GLU A 797 41.03 43.43 13.94
CA GLU A 797 40.35 44.51 14.68
C GLU A 797 39.77 45.55 13.70
N ALA A 798 40.57 46.01 12.73
CA ALA A 798 40.15 47.01 11.74
C ALA A 798 39.15 46.42 10.72
N LYS A 799 39.33 45.15 10.31
CA LYS A 799 38.34 44.44 9.48
C LYS A 799 36.98 44.34 10.19
N ARG A 800 36.99 44.15 11.51
CA ARG A 800 35.78 44.08 12.33
C ARG A 800 35.10 45.44 12.49
N GLU A 801 35.84 46.51 12.80
CA GLU A 801 35.26 47.87 12.86
C GLU A 801 34.65 48.28 11.51
N GLN A 802 35.31 47.96 10.40
CA GLN A 802 34.80 48.20 9.05
C GLN A 802 33.52 47.40 8.76
N MET A 803 33.43 46.14 9.20
CA MET A 803 32.22 45.33 9.10
C MET A 803 31.07 45.90 9.94
N GLU A 804 31.31 46.21 11.22
CA GLU A 804 30.29 46.77 12.12
C GLU A 804 29.78 48.15 11.65
N ARG A 805 30.64 48.92 10.96
CA ARG A 805 30.25 50.17 10.30
C ARG A 805 29.38 49.95 9.05
N LEU A 806 29.82 49.13 8.09
CA LEU A 806 29.08 48.88 6.85
C LEU A 806 27.70 48.25 7.11
N VAL A 807 27.61 47.33 8.08
CA VAL A 807 26.34 46.73 8.51
C VAL A 807 25.41 47.75 9.18
N ARG A 808 25.96 48.73 9.91
CA ARG A 808 25.17 49.83 10.50
C ARG A 808 24.62 50.79 9.44
N GLU A 809 25.46 51.21 8.51
CA GLU A 809 25.06 52.15 7.43
C GLU A 809 23.96 51.54 6.53
N GLU A 810 23.98 50.23 6.24
CA GLU A 810 22.87 49.54 5.57
C GLU A 810 21.63 49.32 6.47
N LEU A 811 21.79 49.11 7.78
CA LEU A 811 20.64 49.02 8.70
C LEU A 811 19.86 50.33 8.78
N GLU A 812 20.54 51.46 8.93
CA GLU A 812 19.91 52.80 8.92
C GLU A 812 19.23 53.09 7.57
N ARG A 813 19.83 52.63 6.46
CA ARG A 813 19.22 52.68 5.13
C ARG A 813 17.94 51.87 5.06
N TRP A 814 17.94 50.63 5.56
CA TRP A 814 16.77 49.75 5.53
C TRP A 814 15.59 50.28 6.35
N ASP A 815 15.85 50.87 7.52
CA ASP A 815 14.79 51.53 8.30
C ASP A 815 14.24 52.75 7.54
N SER A 816 15.11 53.53 6.88
CA SER A 816 14.68 54.68 6.07
C SER A 816 13.76 54.27 4.90
N GLU A 817 14.05 53.16 4.20
CA GLU A 817 13.20 52.65 3.12
C GLU A 817 11.81 52.20 3.61
N THR A 818 11.68 51.70 4.85
CA THR A 818 10.36 51.30 5.40
C THR A 818 9.45 52.49 5.72
N SER A 819 9.98 53.70 5.81
CA SER A 819 9.20 54.91 6.16
C SER A 819 8.38 55.50 5.00
N PHE A 820 8.73 55.19 3.75
CA PHE A 820 8.05 55.77 2.57
C PHE A 820 6.79 55.01 2.17
N SER A 821 5.64 55.43 2.72
CA SER A 821 4.31 55.07 2.21
C SER A 821 3.70 56.22 1.38
N PRO A 822 3.26 56.00 0.13
CA PRO A 822 2.72 57.07 -0.71
C PRO A 822 1.30 57.47 -0.27
N SER A 823 1.11 58.76 0.04
CA SER A 823 -0.18 59.35 0.42
C SER A 823 -0.87 60.02 -0.78
N GLY A 824 -2.14 59.69 -1.03
CA GLY A 824 -2.82 60.00 -2.29
C GLY A 824 -4.33 60.28 -2.19
N ARG A 825 -4.66 61.50 -1.74
CA ARG A 825 -5.93 62.27 -1.96
C ARG A 825 -7.28 61.53 -2.00
N GLY A 826 -8.10 61.79 -0.99
CA GLY A 826 -9.57 61.74 -1.00
C GLY A 826 -10.10 62.53 0.20
N ALA A 827 -11.15 63.34 0.07
CA ALA A 827 -11.46 64.39 1.07
C ALA A 827 -12.95 64.46 1.48
N SER A 828 -13.17 64.38 2.81
CA SER A 828 -14.30 64.99 3.57
C SER A 828 -15.73 64.46 3.29
N PRO A 829 -16.74 64.73 4.17
CA PRO A 829 -16.74 65.56 5.38
C PRO A 829 -17.02 64.79 6.70
N SER A 830 -17.45 65.49 7.76
CA SER A 830 -17.20 65.14 9.17
C SER A 830 -18.40 65.17 10.13
N SER A 831 -18.46 64.21 11.06
CA SER A 831 -19.05 64.34 12.42
C SER A 831 -18.67 63.09 13.28
N GLY A 832 -18.46 63.15 14.61
CA GLY A 832 -18.27 64.29 15.51
C GLY A 832 -17.92 63.87 16.96
N THR A 833 -17.13 64.70 17.66
CA THR A 833 -16.98 64.84 19.14
C THR A 833 -16.59 63.68 20.09
N SER A 834 -15.50 63.93 20.85
CA SER A 834 -15.24 63.60 22.27
C SER A 834 -15.12 62.11 22.72
N ALA A 835 -14.03 61.55 23.28
CA ALA A 835 -12.80 61.99 24.00
C ALA A 835 -12.78 61.82 25.55
N ARG A 836 -12.27 60.66 26.01
CA ARG A 836 -11.60 60.31 27.31
C ARG A 836 -11.25 58.80 27.21
N GLY A 837 -10.14 58.23 27.68
CA GLY A 837 -9.10 58.64 28.63
C GLY A 837 -9.31 57.98 30.01
N VAL A 838 -8.34 57.38 30.72
CA VAL A 838 -6.87 57.27 30.53
C VAL A 838 -6.29 56.14 31.45
N ARG A 839 -5.13 55.54 31.11
CA ARG A 839 -4.19 54.71 31.94
C ARG A 839 -4.65 53.40 32.65
N SER A 840 -4.12 52.29 32.13
CA SER A 840 -3.27 51.27 32.81
C SER A 840 -3.13 51.20 34.35
N ARG A 841 -3.23 49.98 34.92
CA ARG A 841 -2.17 49.42 35.82
C ARG A 841 -2.21 47.88 36.01
N SER A 842 -1.03 47.38 36.37
CA SER A 842 -0.52 46.04 36.74
C SER A 842 -1.37 45.03 37.56
N ARG A 843 -1.11 43.73 37.31
CA ARG A 843 -1.24 42.54 38.22
C ARG A 843 -0.57 42.80 39.60
N PRO A 844 -0.95 42.14 40.73
CA PRO A 844 -1.01 40.67 40.99
C PRO A 844 -2.42 40.20 41.47
N GLY A 845 -2.69 38.99 41.97
CA GLY A 845 -1.93 37.72 42.08
C GLY A 845 -2.25 36.91 43.37
N SER A 846 -2.66 35.64 43.22
CA SER A 846 -2.88 34.59 44.26
C SER A 846 -3.82 34.87 45.46
N GLY A 847 -4.85 34.03 45.65
CA GLY A 847 -5.72 34.04 46.84
C GLY A 847 -6.80 32.93 46.83
N GLN A 848 -6.75 32.06 47.84
CA GLN A 848 -7.43 30.77 48.04
C GLN A 848 -8.99 30.74 48.22
N ASN A 849 -9.55 29.52 48.09
CA ASN A 849 -10.79 28.94 48.67
C ASN A 849 -12.19 29.21 48.03
N GLU A 850 -12.77 28.15 47.44
CA GLU A 850 -14.00 27.37 47.83
C GLU A 850 -15.19 28.04 48.58
N PRO A 851 -16.46 27.50 48.49
CA PRO A 851 -16.80 26.07 48.30
C PRO A 851 -18.04 25.65 47.44
N THR A 852 -18.11 24.34 47.15
CA THR A 852 -19.28 23.41 47.03
C THR A 852 -20.61 23.77 46.33
N SER A 853 -20.97 22.96 45.31
CA SER A 853 -22.23 22.16 45.20
C SER A 853 -22.23 21.41 43.84
N ASP A 854 -22.10 20.08 43.79
CA ASP A 854 -23.15 19.05 43.97
C ASP A 854 -24.15 18.94 42.79
N VAL A 855 -23.86 18.03 41.85
CA VAL A 855 -24.55 16.74 41.57
C VAL A 855 -23.65 15.86 40.72
#